data_AF-A0AA88SQK8-F1
#
_entry.id   AF-A0AA88SQK8-F1
#
_cell.length_a   1.000
_cell.length_b   1.000
_cell.length_c   1.000
_cell.angle_alpha   90.00
_cell.angle_beta   90.00
_cell.angle_gamma   90.00
#
_symmetry.space_group_name_H-M   'P 1'
#
loop_
_entity.id
_entity.type
_entity.pdbx_description
1 polymer ?
#
loop_
_entity_poly.entity_id
_entity_poly.type
_entity_poly.pdbx_seq_one_letter_code
_entity_poly.pdbx_strand_id
1 'polypeptide(L)'
;MKSQQKSPEPDGSVTVSEEGSVATAEDPAAIATIQSAATFTDQPIKYLFKTEGAGGQVTYRVIQVSDGQLETQTDGAAAVSLVAGFPATTQAVTQPEVLEGDGSTEAQYTYYPATIADATTGTMVTTVQASDTLLGQTTPTGQLYVMMSPQEVLTASNQRTIAPRTQPYIAKQEAPRASRDEKRRAQHNEVERRRRDKINNWIVQLSKAIPDCNVDYTKTGQSKGGILSKACEYIKELRQSNMKLGEDISSLDRLRIDNQLLRQEVEDWKSKNQILRNLLRQHAGHGTVLETQIKYDDTGLYSHLTGVPKALLPGIRGKKILDFWWETVNMRQLFTEVYLVTNADKYKHFERWATANDFPVGNVINDGSTTLEDRLGAVADLELAIRSRKLQDDIMVIAGDMLCADQNFDIAQVIRFFRSKPGELIIYYELEESEKSSSRGIVEVCPDTHRICRFLEKPQEGLTASRLASVVFYCIQRGTLPSLCHFLSLQPQARDRTFGQFWEWLINKKQLDVFGMKLPTGFQLIGQVGLSDYTKWLTHYSTKQQENPAKPITCRSYARVGLMGNPSDGFNGKTIAMTISNFWAEVTLVESPALVLVPHPLNDPTEFGSLQDLFCISRKEGYLGGLRLLQATCKKFYQFCSKQGIALTKQNFTLKYDTNIPRQVGLAGSSAIVSATLKCLMKFYNITENDLPKPIRANFILNVETDELFITAGLQDRVVQVYEGLVYMDFSKKLMEEQGYGNYVPMDTSELPSFWLAYLSDPSDSGRIHSNIRQRWLNEEPLVVEAMKSFAELTDKARTALLERDWSLLAQLMDQNFELRRSVYTDDCLGPGNLKMVQLARQFGSAVKLPGSGGAVVGLCLDQARLAEMRQAFQEAGCVFCVIVPHNPSASPVGGQH
;
A
#
# COMPACT_ATOMS: atom_id res chain seq x y z
N MET A 1 58.73 41.52 7.67
CA MET A 1 59.92 41.71 8.54
C MET A 1 59.45 42.12 9.93
N LYS A 2 60.00 41.54 11.01
CA LYS A 2 59.93 41.93 12.45
C LYS A 2 58.50 42.20 13.04
N SER A 3 57.94 41.35 13.91
CA SER A 3 58.23 41.13 15.36
C SER A 3 58.00 42.39 16.23
N GLN A 4 57.37 42.38 17.42
CA GLN A 4 57.04 41.27 18.33
C GLN A 4 56.04 41.72 19.46
N GLN A 5 55.15 40.79 19.89
CA GLN A 5 54.76 40.44 21.27
C GLN A 5 54.12 41.39 22.33
N LYS A 6 53.04 40.83 22.93
CA LYS A 6 52.69 40.67 24.37
C LYS A 6 51.82 41.71 25.14
N SER A 7 50.67 41.18 25.57
CA SER A 7 49.80 41.52 26.72
C SER A 7 50.53 41.35 28.10
N PRO A 8 49.96 41.71 29.29
CA PRO A 8 48.70 41.12 29.80
C PRO A 8 47.77 41.97 30.72
N GLU A 9 46.57 41.42 30.95
CA GLU A 9 45.63 41.60 32.10
C GLU A 9 46.23 41.01 33.42
N PRO A 10 45.61 41.02 34.66
CA PRO A 10 44.16 40.88 34.96
C PRO A 10 43.62 41.50 36.30
N ASP A 11 42.42 41.03 36.71
CA ASP A 11 41.74 41.09 38.03
C ASP A 11 41.18 42.45 38.55
N GLY A 12 40.06 42.52 39.30
CA GLY A 12 39.09 41.47 39.65
C GLY A 12 37.99 41.93 40.66
N SER A 13 36.79 41.32 40.53
CA SER A 13 35.72 41.08 41.55
C SER A 13 35.07 42.20 42.43
N VAL A 14 33.73 42.31 42.30
CA VAL A 14 32.67 42.24 43.37
C VAL A 14 32.42 43.42 44.32
N THR A 15 31.15 43.90 44.36
CA THR A 15 30.32 44.05 45.59
C THR A 15 28.82 43.99 45.29
N VAL A 16 28.02 43.65 46.30
CA VAL A 16 26.56 43.41 46.29
C VAL A 16 25.87 44.41 47.24
N SER A 17 24.61 44.79 46.99
CA SER A 17 23.52 44.90 48.00
C SER A 17 22.18 45.39 47.43
N GLU A 18 21.10 45.11 48.16
CA GLU A 18 19.68 45.12 47.74
C GLU A 18 18.87 46.37 48.19
N GLU A 19 17.53 46.22 48.13
CA GLU A 19 16.41 47.10 48.56
C GLU A 19 15.96 48.17 47.55
N GLY A 20 14.67 48.34 47.23
CA GLY A 20 13.47 47.55 47.56
C GLY A 20 12.23 48.43 47.81
N SER A 21 11.16 48.28 47.01
CA SER A 21 9.75 48.50 47.40
C SER A 21 8.80 48.44 46.19
N VAL A 22 7.49 48.28 46.48
CA VAL A 22 6.44 47.84 45.56
C VAL A 22 5.49 49.01 45.20
N ALA A 23 5.01 49.07 43.96
CA ALA A 23 3.90 49.91 43.55
C ALA A 23 2.74 49.06 42.99
N THR A 24 1.56 49.22 43.57
CA THR A 24 0.30 48.58 43.15
C THR A 24 -0.30 49.27 41.94
N ALA A 25 -0.82 48.52 40.97
CA ALA A 25 -1.38 49.07 39.74
C ALA A 25 -2.93 49.03 39.72
N GLU A 26 -3.55 50.19 39.92
CA GLU A 26 -4.90 50.51 39.43
C GLU A 26 -4.81 51.76 38.54
N ASP A 27 -4.51 51.61 37.24
CA ASP A 27 -4.80 52.65 36.24
C ASP A 27 -4.89 52.05 34.81
N PRO A 28 -6.02 52.14 34.07
CA PRO A 28 -6.20 51.49 32.76
C PRO A 28 -5.49 52.12 31.56
N ALA A 29 -4.53 53.03 31.73
CA ALA A 29 -3.99 53.86 30.65
C ALA A 29 -2.57 53.47 30.13
N ALA A 30 -1.97 52.38 30.62
CA ALA A 30 -0.54 52.07 30.42
C ALA A 30 -0.23 50.93 29.42
N ILE A 31 -1.05 50.70 28.38
CA ILE A 31 -0.80 49.68 27.33
C ILE A 31 -0.75 50.32 25.94
N ALA A 32 0.21 51.21 25.71
CA ALA A 32 0.39 51.86 24.40
C ALA A 32 1.83 52.24 24.01
N THR A 33 2.87 51.98 24.84
CA THR A 33 4.20 52.59 24.59
C THR A 33 5.42 51.74 25.00
N ILE A 34 5.36 50.41 24.88
CA ILE A 34 6.59 49.58 24.88
C ILE A 34 6.47 48.47 23.81
N GLN A 35 6.90 48.75 22.58
CA GLN A 35 7.58 47.82 21.66
C GLN A 35 7.95 48.52 20.34
N SER A 36 9.02 49.32 20.36
CA SER A 36 9.58 49.94 19.15
C SER A 36 11.09 50.18 19.24
N ALA A 37 11.88 49.11 19.40
CA ALA A 37 13.34 49.13 19.16
C ALA A 37 13.95 47.70 19.10
N ALA A 38 13.80 47.00 17.96
CA ALA A 38 14.69 45.91 17.57
C ALA A 38 14.62 45.74 16.04
N THR A 39 15.58 46.30 15.33
CA THR A 39 15.65 46.32 13.87
C THR A 39 16.46 45.14 13.36
N PHE A 40 15.97 44.37 12.38
CA PHE A 40 16.68 43.94 11.16
C PHE A 40 15.77 43.10 10.23
N THR A 41 15.56 43.61 9.00
CA THR A 41 15.22 42.90 7.72
C THR A 41 14.34 41.63 7.78
N ASP A 42 13.10 41.61 7.28
CA ASP A 42 12.72 41.83 5.87
C ASP A 42 11.33 42.47 5.68
N GLN A 43 11.07 43.07 4.50
CA GLN A 43 9.89 43.91 4.25
C GLN A 43 8.60 43.13 3.88
N PRO A 44 7.44 43.50 4.44
CA PRO A 44 6.13 43.06 3.94
C PRO A 44 5.69 43.89 2.72
N ILE A 45 5.09 43.19 1.74
CA ILE A 45 4.51 43.79 0.53
C ILE A 45 3.37 44.75 0.91
N LYS A 46 3.47 46.03 0.52
CA LYS A 46 2.39 47.00 0.64
C LYS A 46 1.44 46.93 -0.55
N TYR A 47 0.19 46.54 -0.30
CA TYR A 47 -0.89 46.71 -1.28
C TYR A 47 -1.32 48.17 -1.33
N LEU A 48 -1.16 48.81 -2.49
CA LEU A 48 -1.70 50.14 -2.77
C LEU A 48 -2.97 49.97 -3.61
N PHE A 49 -4.14 50.14 -3.01
CA PHE A 49 -5.40 50.15 -3.75
C PHE A 49 -5.56 51.49 -4.48
N LYS A 50 -5.61 51.45 -5.81
CA LYS A 50 -5.98 52.61 -6.65
C LYS A 50 -7.19 52.21 -7.49
N THR A 51 -8.34 52.78 -7.18
CA THR A 51 -9.60 52.56 -7.92
C THR A 51 -9.73 53.57 -9.05
N GLU A 52 -9.44 53.14 -10.28
CA GLU A 52 -9.89 53.80 -11.51
C GLU A 52 -10.59 52.74 -12.37
N GLY A 53 -11.71 53.12 -12.99
CA GLY A 53 -12.69 52.17 -13.53
C GLY A 53 -12.56 51.85 -15.02
N ALA A 54 -13.59 51.17 -15.53
CA ALA A 54 -13.84 50.79 -16.93
C ALA A 54 -13.02 49.59 -17.50
N GLY A 55 -13.63 48.40 -17.40
CA GLY A 55 -13.70 47.38 -18.46
C GLY A 55 -12.41 46.88 -19.14
N GLY A 56 -11.94 45.69 -18.75
CA GLY A 56 -10.98 44.90 -19.53
C GLY A 56 -10.54 43.62 -18.81
N GLN A 57 -10.32 42.53 -19.55
CA GLN A 57 -9.75 41.29 -18.99
C GLN A 57 -8.32 41.54 -18.49
N VAL A 58 -8.04 41.18 -17.23
CA VAL A 58 -6.69 41.26 -16.65
C VAL A 58 -5.99 39.90 -16.79
N THR A 59 -5.02 39.84 -17.71
CA THR A 59 -4.09 38.70 -17.84
C THR A 59 -2.84 38.96 -16.99
N TYR A 60 -2.61 38.16 -15.96
CA TYR A 60 -1.42 38.31 -15.11
C TYR A 60 -0.19 37.67 -15.76
N ARG A 61 0.85 38.47 -16.00
CA ARG A 61 2.17 38.00 -16.43
C ARG A 61 3.21 38.43 -15.39
N VAL A 62 3.64 37.49 -14.54
CA VAL A 62 4.68 37.76 -13.54
C VAL A 62 6.03 37.81 -14.25
N ILE A 63 6.66 38.98 -14.25
CA ILE A 63 8.03 39.18 -14.74
C ILE A 63 8.92 39.34 -13.50
N GLN A 64 9.90 38.45 -13.37
CA GLN A 64 10.97 38.58 -12.38
C GLN A 64 12.00 39.58 -12.90
N VAL A 65 12.16 40.71 -12.22
CA VAL A 65 13.20 41.69 -12.51
C VAL A 65 14.36 41.49 -11.53
N SER A 66 15.56 41.37 -12.06
CA SER A 66 16.80 41.31 -11.28
C SER A 66 17.51 42.66 -11.42
N ASP A 67 17.72 43.37 -10.31
CA ASP A 67 18.43 44.65 -10.34
C ASP A 67 19.94 44.47 -10.56
N GLY A 68 20.45 45.16 -11.58
CA GLY A 68 21.87 45.21 -11.95
C GLY A 68 22.17 46.51 -12.68
N GLN A 69 23.02 47.34 -12.07
CA GLN A 69 23.47 48.68 -12.46
C GLN A 69 23.65 48.92 -13.98
N LEU A 70 23.23 50.10 -14.47
CA LEU A 70 24.12 51.02 -15.22
C LEU A 70 23.49 52.41 -15.49
N GLU A 71 24.36 53.37 -15.77
CA GLU A 71 24.08 54.80 -15.91
C GLU A 71 23.76 55.21 -17.36
N THR A 72 23.08 56.36 -17.50
CA THR A 72 23.16 57.34 -18.62
C THR A 72 22.93 56.95 -20.09
N GLN A 73 21.86 57.54 -20.63
CA GLN A 73 21.76 58.30 -21.90
C GLN A 73 21.83 57.64 -23.30
N THR A 74 20.68 57.82 -24.00
CA THR A 74 20.46 58.29 -25.39
C THR A 74 20.64 57.39 -26.64
N ASP A 75 19.52 57.32 -27.37
CA ASP A 75 19.31 57.27 -28.83
C ASP A 75 19.71 56.07 -29.71
N GLY A 76 18.73 55.63 -30.52
CA GLY A 76 18.92 54.67 -31.62
C GLY A 76 17.65 53.85 -31.97
N ALA A 77 16.71 54.42 -32.73
CA ALA A 77 15.42 53.78 -33.03
C ALA A 77 15.47 52.74 -34.18
N ALA A 78 14.63 51.69 -34.09
CA ALA A 78 14.26 50.86 -35.24
C ALA A 78 12.83 50.27 -35.10
N ALA A 79 12.08 50.32 -36.21
CA ALA A 79 10.63 50.18 -36.34
C ALA A 79 9.96 48.87 -35.86
N VAL A 80 8.73 49.01 -35.35
CA VAL A 80 7.71 47.94 -35.34
C VAL A 80 6.86 48.07 -36.61
N SER A 81 6.63 46.95 -37.32
CA SER A 81 5.75 46.90 -38.49
C SER A 81 4.54 46.01 -38.22
N LEU A 82 3.33 46.55 -38.44
CA LEU A 82 2.04 45.87 -38.31
C LEU A 82 1.47 45.57 -39.70
N VAL A 83 1.06 44.33 -39.96
CA VAL A 83 0.09 43.98 -41.02
C VAL A 83 -0.85 42.86 -40.55
N ALA A 84 -2.12 42.95 -40.96
CA ALA A 84 -3.27 42.05 -40.70
C ALA A 84 -3.09 40.61 -41.27
N GLY A 85 -3.97 39.62 -41.04
CA GLY A 85 -5.22 39.53 -40.25
C GLY A 85 -6.33 38.70 -40.96
N PHE A 86 -7.30 38.19 -40.18
CA PHE A 86 -8.57 37.52 -40.57
C PHE A 86 -8.56 36.08 -41.13
N PRO A 87 -9.70 35.33 -41.08
CA PRO A 87 -10.96 35.55 -40.34
C PRO A 87 -11.44 34.37 -39.46
N ALA A 88 -12.40 34.65 -38.58
CA ALA A 88 -13.32 33.65 -38.01
C ALA A 88 -14.73 33.86 -38.59
N THR A 89 -15.54 32.80 -38.71
CA THR A 89 -16.93 32.85 -39.21
C THR A 89 -17.94 32.50 -38.12
N THR A 90 -19.02 33.28 -38.08
CA THR A 90 -20.18 33.12 -37.18
C THR A 90 -21.40 32.61 -37.94
N GLN A 91 -22.24 31.79 -37.31
CA GLN A 91 -23.68 31.78 -37.57
C GLN A 91 -24.47 31.34 -36.32
N ALA A 92 -25.71 31.81 -36.19
CA ALA A 92 -26.52 31.75 -34.97
C ALA A 92 -27.87 31.06 -35.23
N VAL A 93 -28.52 30.55 -34.17
CA VAL A 93 -29.96 30.21 -34.13
C VAL A 93 -30.55 30.57 -32.74
N THR A 94 -31.86 30.81 -32.72
CA THR A 94 -32.68 31.56 -31.76
C THR A 94 -33.21 30.82 -30.52
N GLN A 95 -33.65 31.60 -29.52
CA GLN A 95 -34.58 31.20 -28.44
C GLN A 95 -36.00 30.91 -28.97
N PRO A 96 -36.86 30.31 -28.12
CA PRO A 96 -38.11 30.98 -27.78
C PRO A 96 -38.37 31.10 -26.25
N GLU A 97 -39.18 32.08 -25.87
CA GLU A 97 -39.72 32.28 -24.51
C GLU A 97 -40.84 31.26 -24.16
N VAL A 98 -41.20 31.11 -22.87
CA VAL A 98 -42.57 31.34 -22.35
C VAL A 98 -42.75 30.96 -20.85
N LEU A 99 -43.20 31.96 -20.08
CA LEU A 99 -44.04 31.99 -18.85
C LEU A 99 -43.66 31.34 -17.50
N GLU A 100 -44.17 32.04 -16.46
CA GLU A 100 -44.12 31.78 -15.02
C GLU A 100 -45.10 30.69 -14.55
N GLY A 101 -44.86 30.09 -13.37
CA GLY A 101 -45.79 29.19 -12.69
C GLY A 101 -45.34 28.82 -11.27
N ASP A 102 -46.26 28.95 -10.31
CA ASP A 102 -46.06 28.81 -8.85
C ASP A 102 -46.29 27.37 -8.34
N GLY A 103 -45.86 27.06 -7.10
CA GLY A 103 -46.41 25.93 -6.32
C GLY A 103 -45.54 24.70 -6.01
N SER A 104 -45.00 24.68 -4.79
CA SER A 104 -44.98 23.59 -3.77
C SER A 104 -44.91 22.07 -4.08
N THR A 105 -44.33 21.36 -3.09
CA THR A 105 -44.51 19.95 -2.63
C THR A 105 -43.74 18.76 -3.25
N GLU A 106 -42.99 18.13 -2.35
CA GLU A 106 -42.74 16.70 -2.09
C GLU A 106 -42.14 15.71 -3.12
N ALA A 107 -41.33 14.83 -2.53
CA ALA A 107 -40.44 13.84 -3.12
C ALA A 107 -41.11 12.66 -3.85
N GLN A 108 -40.36 12.04 -4.77
CA GLN A 108 -40.04 10.60 -4.71
C GLN A 108 -38.97 10.17 -5.73
N TYR A 109 -38.08 9.27 -5.32
CA TYR A 109 -37.21 8.50 -6.22
C TYR A 109 -37.94 7.25 -6.72
N THR A 110 -37.94 6.98 -8.03
CA THR A 110 -38.18 5.64 -8.60
C THR A 110 -37.46 5.49 -9.94
N TYR A 111 -36.98 4.29 -10.24
CA TYR A 111 -36.10 3.95 -11.37
C TYR A 111 -36.80 2.98 -12.35
N TYR A 112 -36.17 2.67 -13.49
CA TYR A 112 -36.53 1.67 -14.53
C TYR A 112 -37.45 2.15 -15.71
N PRO A 113 -37.54 1.41 -16.85
CA PRO A 113 -36.60 1.56 -17.99
C PRO A 113 -37.32 1.51 -19.38
N ALA A 114 -36.58 1.49 -20.52
CA ALA A 114 -36.98 1.06 -21.90
C ALA A 114 -36.13 1.80 -22.98
N THR A 115 -35.92 1.39 -24.24
CA THR A 115 -36.02 0.10 -25.00
C THR A 115 -35.29 0.23 -26.37
N ILE A 116 -34.60 -0.83 -26.80
CA ILE A 116 -34.69 -1.57 -28.10
C ILE A 116 -34.92 -0.82 -29.44
N ALA A 117 -34.01 -1.02 -30.42
CA ALA A 117 -34.22 -1.55 -31.80
C ALA A 117 -33.01 -1.19 -32.70
N ASP A 118 -32.15 -2.08 -33.21
CA ASP A 118 -32.24 -3.23 -34.15
C ASP A 118 -32.38 -2.91 -35.66
N ALA A 119 -31.48 -3.47 -36.46
CA ALA A 119 -31.57 -3.60 -37.93
C ALA A 119 -30.78 -4.86 -38.40
N THR A 120 -31.28 -5.55 -39.43
CA THR A 120 -31.06 -7.01 -39.64
C THR A 120 -30.57 -7.41 -41.04
N THR A 121 -29.98 -8.62 -41.14
CA THR A 121 -29.94 -9.64 -42.24
C THR A 121 -28.60 -10.43 -42.20
N GLY A 122 -28.46 -11.74 -42.44
CA GLY A 122 -29.38 -12.86 -42.67
C GLY A 122 -29.01 -13.70 -43.92
N THR A 123 -29.08 -15.05 -44.02
CA THR A 123 -29.36 -16.16 -43.06
C THR A 123 -29.02 -17.51 -43.73
N MET A 124 -28.30 -18.48 -43.10
CA MET A 124 -28.21 -19.89 -43.55
C MET A 124 -27.87 -20.87 -42.39
N VAL A 125 -28.37 -22.12 -42.46
CA VAL A 125 -28.66 -22.99 -41.29
C VAL A 125 -28.42 -24.48 -41.58
N THR A 126 -27.90 -25.26 -40.61
CA THR A 126 -28.36 -26.64 -40.34
C THR A 126 -28.13 -27.09 -38.87
N THR A 127 -29.13 -27.75 -38.28
CA THR A 127 -29.12 -28.43 -36.95
C THR A 127 -28.64 -29.90 -37.06
N VAL A 128 -28.41 -30.68 -35.98
CA VAL A 128 -29.39 -31.52 -35.23
C VAL A 128 -28.99 -31.73 -33.74
N GLN A 129 -29.98 -32.00 -32.87
CA GLN A 129 -29.96 -32.31 -31.41
C GLN A 129 -29.12 -33.54 -30.99
N ALA A 130 -28.62 -33.79 -29.75
CA ALA A 130 -28.90 -33.36 -28.36
C ALA A 130 -29.80 -34.28 -27.48
N SER A 131 -29.28 -34.73 -26.32
CA SER A 131 -29.96 -35.26 -25.09
C SER A 131 -28.91 -35.87 -24.11
N ASP A 132 -29.07 -35.96 -22.78
CA ASP A 132 -29.70 -35.03 -21.83
C ASP A 132 -29.16 -35.24 -20.38
N THR A 133 -28.86 -34.11 -19.71
CA THR A 133 -28.93 -33.74 -18.26
C THR A 133 -28.72 -34.68 -17.02
N LEU A 134 -27.78 -34.24 -16.12
CA LEU A 134 -27.89 -33.94 -14.63
C LEU A 134 -28.16 -35.09 -13.60
N LEU A 135 -27.98 -35.01 -12.25
CA LEU A 135 -27.43 -34.03 -11.25
C LEU A 135 -26.86 -34.81 -9.99
N GLY A 136 -26.00 -34.26 -9.10
CA GLY A 136 -26.31 -33.65 -7.77
C GLY A 136 -26.55 -34.65 -6.60
N GLN A 137 -25.64 -34.98 -5.65
CA GLN A 137 -25.16 -34.23 -4.43
C GLN A 137 -26.31 -33.71 -3.49
N THR A 138 -26.32 -33.82 -2.13
CA THR A 138 -25.28 -33.78 -1.05
C THR A 138 -25.72 -34.33 0.36
N THR A 139 -24.73 -34.49 1.29
CA THR A 139 -24.76 -34.22 2.78
C THR A 139 -25.51 -35.13 3.80
N PRO A 140 -25.21 -35.09 5.14
CA PRO A 140 -24.08 -34.44 5.88
C PRO A 140 -23.34 -35.27 7.00
N THR A 141 -22.14 -34.79 7.38
CA THR A 141 -21.42 -34.79 8.71
C THR A 141 -21.52 -35.94 9.75
N GLY A 142 -20.40 -36.23 10.43
CA GLY A 142 -20.35 -37.06 11.67
C GLY A 142 -19.09 -36.84 12.52
N GLN A 143 -18.89 -37.66 13.58
CA GLN A 143 -17.60 -37.85 14.28
C GLN A 143 -17.53 -39.19 15.08
N LEU A 144 -16.32 -39.56 15.55
CA LEU A 144 -15.83 -40.91 15.90
C LEU A 144 -16.33 -41.54 17.21
N TYR A 145 -16.34 -42.88 17.28
CA TYR A 145 -15.66 -43.76 18.29
C TYR A 145 -15.49 -45.19 17.69
N VAL A 146 -14.27 -45.67 17.36
CA VAL A 146 -13.35 -46.60 18.11
C VAL A 146 -13.78 -48.09 18.17
N MET A 147 -12.81 -49.02 18.05
CA MET A 147 -12.94 -50.38 17.49
C MET A 147 -13.10 -51.57 18.47
N MET A 148 -13.44 -52.74 17.88
CA MET A 148 -13.24 -54.14 18.36
C MET A 148 -14.17 -54.63 19.49
N SER A 149 -14.43 -55.94 19.71
CA SER A 149 -14.32 -57.23 18.97
C SER A 149 -14.96 -58.33 19.89
N PRO A 150 -14.71 -59.64 19.71
CA PRO A 150 -15.00 -60.55 18.59
C PRO A 150 -16.24 -61.45 18.90
N GLN A 151 -16.61 -62.36 17.99
CA GLN A 151 -17.88 -63.12 18.04
C GLN A 151 -17.74 -64.58 18.51
N GLU A 152 -18.61 -64.97 19.45
CA GLU A 152 -19.14 -66.33 19.66
C GLU A 152 -20.68 -66.22 19.54
N VAL A 153 -21.37 -66.89 18.60
CA VAL A 153 -21.76 -68.32 18.48
C VAL A 153 -23.16 -68.60 19.03
N LEU A 154 -23.98 -69.34 18.24
CA LEU A 154 -24.97 -70.39 18.58
C LEU A 154 -26.12 -70.44 17.53
N THR A 155 -26.62 -71.55 16.97
CA THR A 155 -26.01 -72.84 16.49
C THR A 155 -27.10 -73.78 15.94
N ALA A 156 -26.77 -74.59 14.92
CA ALA A 156 -27.19 -76.00 14.72
C ALA A 156 -26.58 -76.53 13.39
N SER A 157 -25.58 -77.42 13.35
CA SER A 157 -25.69 -78.91 13.37
C SER A 157 -26.64 -79.50 12.30
N ASN A 158 -26.27 -80.42 11.40
CA ASN A 158 -25.13 -81.35 11.29
C ASN A 158 -24.70 -81.49 9.80
N GLN A 159 -23.42 -81.45 9.44
CA GLN A 159 -22.35 -82.46 9.60
C GLN A 159 -22.35 -83.56 8.51
N ARG A 160 -21.15 -83.76 7.93
CA ARG A 160 -20.61 -84.92 7.19
C ARG A 160 -20.61 -84.93 5.64
N THR A 161 -19.60 -85.48 4.96
CA THR A 161 -18.13 -85.60 5.20
C THR A 161 -17.51 -86.44 4.07
N ILE A 162 -16.51 -85.86 3.40
CA ILE A 162 -15.25 -86.47 2.90
C ILE A 162 -15.38 -87.68 1.92
N ALA A 163 -15.12 -87.56 0.61
CA ALA A 163 -13.93 -87.11 -0.15
C ALA A 163 -13.12 -88.31 -0.74
N PRO A 164 -11.86 -88.20 -1.23
CA PRO A 164 -11.66 -88.24 -2.69
C PRO A 164 -10.49 -89.16 -3.16
N ARG A 165 -10.05 -88.99 -4.43
CA ARG A 165 -8.64 -88.93 -4.96
C ARG A 165 -7.57 -89.95 -4.47
N THR A 166 -6.59 -90.40 -5.27
CA THR A 166 -6.29 -90.39 -6.74
C THR A 166 -5.21 -91.46 -7.00
N GLN A 167 -5.01 -91.88 -8.25
CA GLN A 167 -4.04 -92.94 -8.62
C GLN A 167 -2.59 -92.44 -8.87
N PRO A 168 -1.58 -93.35 -8.93
CA PRO A 168 -0.16 -93.00 -8.81
C PRO A 168 0.74 -93.47 -10.00
N TYR A 169 2.03 -93.10 -9.93
CA TYR A 169 3.26 -93.84 -10.32
C TYR A 169 3.47 -94.45 -11.74
N ILE A 170 4.75 -94.60 -12.12
CA ILE A 170 5.43 -95.70 -12.87
C ILE A 170 6.82 -95.16 -13.29
N ALA A 171 8.02 -95.74 -13.05
CA ALA A 171 8.54 -97.09 -12.76
C ALA A 171 9.20 -97.82 -13.95
N LYS A 172 10.24 -98.62 -13.67
CA LYS A 172 10.71 -99.74 -14.52
C LYS A 172 11.38 -100.85 -13.67
N GLN A 173 11.12 -102.10 -14.10
CA GLN A 173 11.75 -103.41 -13.81
C GLN A 173 11.32 -104.28 -12.58
N GLU A 174 11.10 -105.57 -12.91
CA GLU A 174 10.79 -106.81 -12.14
C GLU A 174 9.39 -107.01 -11.47
N ALA A 175 8.94 -108.28 -11.25
CA ALA A 175 7.53 -108.77 -11.34
C ALA A 175 7.09 -109.88 -10.28
N PRO A 176 6.02 -110.75 -10.43
CA PRO A 176 4.53 -110.59 -10.36
C PRO A 176 3.68 -111.66 -9.53
N ARG A 177 2.33 -111.51 -9.30
CA ARG A 177 1.19 -112.55 -9.26
C ARG A 177 -0.20 -112.08 -8.63
N ALA A 178 -1.31 -112.89 -8.70
CA ALA A 178 -2.74 -112.42 -8.68
C ALA A 178 -3.87 -113.31 -8.01
N SER A 179 -5.14 -112.82 -7.92
CA SER A 179 -6.40 -113.59 -7.55
C SER A 179 -7.76 -112.94 -8.05
N ARG A 180 -8.94 -113.27 -7.45
CA ARG A 180 -10.24 -113.57 -8.18
C ARG A 180 -11.61 -112.86 -7.77
N ASP A 181 -12.79 -113.54 -7.84
CA ASP A 181 -14.09 -113.02 -8.39
C ASP A 181 -15.40 -112.82 -7.51
N GLU A 182 -16.42 -113.71 -7.58
CA GLU A 182 -17.93 -113.57 -7.45
C GLU A 182 -18.56 -112.37 -6.69
N LYS A 183 -17.93 -111.88 -5.60
CA LYS A 183 -18.25 -110.57 -4.98
C LYS A 183 -18.36 -109.44 -6.03
N ARG A 184 -17.61 -109.59 -7.12
CA ARG A 184 -17.53 -108.75 -8.31
C ARG A 184 -18.87 -108.39 -8.96
N ARG A 185 -19.96 -109.19 -8.84
CA ARG A 185 -21.28 -108.88 -9.47
C ARG A 185 -22.21 -108.03 -8.60
N ALA A 186 -22.45 -108.40 -7.34
CA ALA A 186 -23.30 -107.60 -6.45
C ALA A 186 -22.67 -106.22 -6.16
N GLN A 187 -21.34 -106.20 -5.99
CA GLN A 187 -20.57 -104.97 -5.82
C GLN A 187 -20.65 -104.05 -7.05
N HIS A 188 -20.77 -104.61 -8.27
CA HIS A 188 -20.93 -103.83 -9.50
C HIS A 188 -22.27 -103.07 -9.57
N ASN A 189 -23.40 -103.70 -9.18
CA ASN A 189 -24.70 -103.03 -9.18
C ASN A 189 -24.79 -101.93 -8.10
N GLU A 190 -24.22 -102.17 -6.92
CA GLU A 190 -24.09 -101.17 -5.85
C GLU A 190 -23.21 -99.98 -6.30
N VAL A 191 -22.08 -100.27 -6.96
CA VAL A 191 -21.19 -99.24 -7.54
C VAL A 191 -21.91 -98.41 -8.59
N GLU A 192 -22.64 -99.02 -9.53
CA GLU A 192 -23.30 -98.28 -10.61
C GLU A 192 -24.48 -97.43 -10.11
N ARG A 193 -25.22 -97.88 -9.07
CA ARG A 193 -26.24 -97.05 -8.42
C ARG A 193 -25.62 -95.81 -7.77
N ARG A 194 -24.58 -96.00 -6.94
CA ARG A 194 -23.83 -94.89 -6.31
C ARG A 194 -23.19 -93.95 -7.33
N ARG A 195 -22.76 -94.48 -8.49
CA ARG A 195 -22.21 -93.70 -9.60
C ARG A 195 -23.27 -92.83 -10.27
N ARG A 196 -24.47 -93.37 -10.54
CA ARG A 196 -25.63 -92.59 -11.02
C ARG A 196 -26.04 -91.49 -10.03
N ASP A 197 -26.11 -91.79 -8.74
CA ASP A 197 -26.53 -90.80 -7.74
C ASP A 197 -25.49 -89.68 -7.56
N LYS A 198 -24.18 -90.00 -7.63
CA LYS A 198 -23.12 -88.98 -7.72
C LYS A 198 -23.27 -88.10 -8.97
N ILE A 199 -23.48 -88.69 -10.16
CA ILE A 199 -23.67 -87.92 -11.40
C ILE A 199 -24.88 -86.99 -11.29
N ASN A 200 -26.00 -87.47 -10.74
CA ASN A 200 -27.19 -86.66 -10.52
C ASN A 200 -26.93 -85.47 -9.59
N ASN A 201 -26.23 -85.70 -8.47
CA ASN A 201 -25.85 -84.62 -7.54
C ASN A 201 -24.90 -83.59 -8.17
N TRP A 202 -23.95 -84.03 -9.01
CA TRP A 202 -23.11 -83.10 -9.76
C TRP A 202 -23.90 -82.25 -10.77
N ILE A 203 -24.88 -82.82 -11.47
CA ILE A 203 -25.76 -82.06 -12.38
C ILE A 203 -26.61 -81.04 -11.60
N VAL A 204 -27.10 -81.39 -10.40
CA VAL A 204 -27.84 -80.45 -9.53
C VAL A 204 -26.95 -79.37 -8.90
N GLN A 205 -25.66 -79.63 -8.69
CA GLN A 205 -24.71 -78.58 -8.33
C GLN A 205 -24.38 -77.67 -9.52
N LEU A 206 -24.25 -78.25 -10.72
CA LEU A 206 -24.03 -77.51 -11.96
C LEU A 206 -25.15 -76.50 -12.22
N SER A 207 -26.42 -76.91 -12.05
CA SER A 207 -27.58 -76.01 -12.22
C SER A 207 -27.65 -74.86 -11.22
N LYS A 208 -26.97 -74.96 -10.07
CA LYS A 208 -26.86 -73.87 -9.09
C LYS A 208 -25.70 -72.91 -9.36
N ALA A 209 -24.70 -73.36 -10.13
CA ALA A 209 -23.51 -72.57 -10.46
C ALA A 209 -23.65 -71.77 -11.78
N ILE A 210 -24.62 -72.14 -12.63
CA ILE A 210 -24.91 -71.47 -13.90
C ILE A 210 -26.11 -70.52 -13.69
N PRO A 211 -25.99 -69.21 -14.01
CA PRO A 211 -27.05 -68.23 -13.73
C PRO A 211 -28.43 -68.62 -14.27
N ASP A 212 -28.50 -69.10 -15.52
CA ASP A 212 -29.77 -69.33 -16.23
C ASP A 212 -30.48 -70.67 -15.91
N CYS A 213 -29.98 -71.43 -14.95
CA CYS A 213 -30.55 -72.72 -14.56
C CYS A 213 -31.43 -72.67 -13.30
N ASN A 214 -31.61 -71.50 -12.67
CA ASN A 214 -32.08 -71.40 -11.29
C ASN A 214 -33.44 -70.68 -11.09
N VAL A 215 -34.19 -70.39 -12.17
CA VAL A 215 -35.28 -69.38 -12.14
C VAL A 215 -36.71 -69.96 -11.98
N ASP A 216 -36.99 -71.20 -12.40
CA ASP A 216 -38.37 -71.73 -12.42
C ASP A 216 -38.72 -72.65 -11.24
N TYR A 217 -39.26 -72.07 -10.16
CA TYR A 217 -39.74 -72.78 -8.97
C TYR A 217 -41.26 -73.08 -8.97
N THR A 218 -41.86 -73.43 -10.11
CA THR A 218 -43.28 -73.87 -10.18
C THR A 218 -43.50 -75.12 -11.03
N LYS A 219 -43.65 -76.28 -10.36
CA LYS A 219 -44.28 -77.53 -10.85
C LYS A 219 -43.82 -78.09 -12.23
N THR A 220 -42.53 -78.34 -12.42
CA THR A 220 -41.96 -79.63 -12.91
C THR A 220 -40.43 -79.46 -13.07
N GLY A 221 -39.63 -80.44 -12.62
CA GLY A 221 -38.18 -80.25 -12.54
C GLY A 221 -37.48 -80.20 -13.91
N GLN A 222 -36.57 -79.24 -14.10
CA GLN A 222 -35.75 -79.13 -15.32
C GLN A 222 -35.02 -80.45 -15.62
N SER A 223 -34.95 -80.80 -16.92
CA SER A 223 -34.32 -82.05 -17.33
C SER A 223 -32.79 -81.98 -17.17
N LYS A 224 -32.18 -83.11 -16.82
CA LYS A 224 -30.71 -83.24 -16.68
C LYS A 224 -29.96 -82.88 -17.98
N GLY A 225 -30.59 -83.06 -19.13
CA GLY A 225 -30.05 -82.64 -20.43
C GLY A 225 -30.05 -81.12 -20.62
N GLY A 226 -31.12 -80.42 -20.21
CA GLY A 226 -31.21 -78.96 -20.32
C GLY A 226 -30.13 -78.24 -19.50
N ILE A 227 -29.89 -78.71 -18.27
CA ILE A 227 -28.82 -78.19 -17.39
C ILE A 227 -27.44 -78.32 -18.04
N LEU A 228 -27.15 -79.48 -18.65
CA LEU A 228 -25.88 -79.74 -19.34
C LEU A 228 -25.72 -78.92 -20.63
N SER A 229 -26.81 -78.58 -21.32
CA SER A 229 -26.78 -77.71 -22.49
C SER A 229 -26.37 -76.28 -22.12
N LYS A 230 -27.09 -75.67 -21.16
CA LYS A 230 -26.78 -74.31 -20.67
C LYS A 230 -25.38 -74.21 -20.07
N ALA A 231 -24.89 -75.28 -19.43
CA ALA A 231 -23.51 -75.36 -18.97
C ALA A 231 -22.49 -75.22 -20.11
N CYS A 232 -22.71 -75.93 -21.21
CA CYS A 232 -21.85 -75.88 -22.39
C CYS A 232 -21.90 -74.51 -23.10
N GLU A 233 -23.04 -73.84 -23.10
CA GLU A 233 -23.20 -72.49 -23.64
C GLU A 233 -22.46 -71.45 -22.79
N TYR A 234 -22.71 -71.41 -21.48
CA TYR A 234 -22.05 -70.48 -20.56
C TYR A 234 -20.51 -70.65 -20.53
N ILE A 235 -20.00 -71.89 -20.66
CA ILE A 235 -18.55 -72.15 -20.78
C ILE A 235 -17.97 -71.61 -22.09
N LYS A 236 -18.73 -71.59 -23.20
CA LYS A 236 -18.29 -70.98 -24.47
C LYS A 236 -18.27 -69.46 -24.35
N GLU A 237 -19.29 -68.85 -23.77
CA GLU A 237 -19.36 -67.40 -23.55
C GLU A 237 -18.24 -66.91 -22.64
N LEU A 238 -17.99 -67.58 -21.51
CA LEU A 238 -16.86 -67.25 -20.62
C LEU A 238 -15.51 -67.36 -21.33
N ARG A 239 -15.32 -68.35 -22.22
CA ARG A 239 -14.10 -68.46 -23.03
C ARG A 239 -13.96 -67.29 -24.01
N GLN A 240 -15.03 -66.91 -24.69
CA GLN A 240 -15.04 -65.79 -25.63
C GLN A 240 -14.80 -64.44 -24.92
N SER A 241 -15.43 -64.24 -23.75
CA SER A 241 -15.23 -63.06 -22.91
C SER A 241 -13.79 -62.96 -22.40
N ASN A 242 -13.21 -64.06 -21.91
CA ASN A 242 -11.80 -64.10 -21.48
C ASN A 242 -10.82 -63.86 -22.63
N MET A 243 -11.11 -64.31 -23.85
CA MET A 243 -10.30 -63.96 -25.02
C MET A 243 -10.35 -62.46 -25.31
N LYS A 244 -11.54 -61.85 -25.29
CA LYS A 244 -11.70 -60.41 -25.50
C LYS A 244 -11.00 -59.56 -24.43
N LEU A 245 -11.10 -59.93 -23.14
CA LEU A 245 -10.34 -59.27 -22.08
C LEU A 245 -8.82 -59.37 -22.31
N GLY A 246 -8.32 -60.47 -22.86
CA GLY A 246 -6.90 -60.60 -23.22
C GLY A 246 -6.46 -59.63 -24.33
N GLU A 247 -7.32 -59.40 -25.32
CA GLU A 247 -7.10 -58.41 -26.38
C GLU A 247 -7.15 -56.97 -25.82
N ASP A 248 -8.11 -56.67 -24.96
CA ASP A 248 -8.27 -55.35 -24.31
C ASP A 248 -7.08 -55.02 -23.38
N ILE A 249 -6.56 -56.00 -22.62
CA ILE A 249 -5.33 -55.83 -21.82
C ILE A 249 -4.13 -55.56 -22.73
N SER A 250 -3.99 -56.32 -23.82
CA SER A 250 -2.91 -56.14 -24.81
C SER A 250 -3.01 -54.82 -25.60
N SER A 251 -4.18 -54.18 -25.61
CA SER A 251 -4.41 -52.83 -26.13
C SER A 251 -3.97 -51.78 -25.10
N LEU A 252 -4.40 -51.92 -23.84
CA LEU A 252 -4.02 -51.05 -22.72
C LEU A 252 -2.51 -50.98 -22.49
N ASP A 253 -1.81 -52.11 -22.54
CA ASP A 253 -0.35 -52.14 -22.35
C ASP A 253 0.40 -51.40 -23.48
N ARG A 254 -0.11 -51.44 -24.72
CA ARG A 254 0.46 -50.65 -25.83
C ARG A 254 0.24 -49.15 -25.62
N LEU A 255 -0.99 -48.73 -25.33
CA LEU A 255 -1.30 -47.33 -25.02
C LEU A 255 -0.49 -46.78 -23.83
N ARG A 256 -0.18 -47.63 -22.85
CA ARG A 256 0.67 -47.29 -21.70
C ARG A 256 2.12 -47.01 -22.12
N ILE A 257 2.68 -47.82 -23.02
CA ILE A 257 4.03 -47.63 -23.56
C ILE A 257 4.08 -46.34 -24.40
N ASP A 258 3.11 -46.11 -25.28
CA ASP A 258 3.05 -44.89 -26.10
C ASP A 258 2.94 -43.62 -25.24
N ASN A 259 2.15 -43.65 -24.16
CA ASN A 259 2.06 -42.53 -23.22
C ASN A 259 3.38 -42.27 -22.49
N GLN A 260 4.16 -43.32 -22.21
CA GLN A 260 5.47 -43.21 -21.57
C GLN A 260 6.52 -42.63 -22.54
N LEU A 261 6.49 -43.02 -23.81
CA LEU A 261 7.35 -42.46 -24.87
C LEU A 261 7.06 -40.98 -25.11
N LEU A 262 5.78 -40.60 -25.27
CA LEU A 262 5.37 -39.20 -25.45
C LEU A 262 5.79 -38.31 -24.27
N ARG A 263 5.73 -38.81 -23.03
CA ARG A 263 6.23 -38.10 -21.86
C ARG A 263 7.75 -37.88 -21.91
N GLN A 264 8.50 -38.86 -22.42
CA GLN A 264 9.95 -38.78 -22.57
C GLN A 264 10.34 -37.78 -23.68
N GLU A 265 9.62 -37.76 -24.81
CA GLU A 265 9.80 -36.73 -25.85
C GLU A 265 9.51 -35.33 -25.35
N VAL A 266 8.42 -35.14 -24.58
CA VAL A 266 8.08 -33.83 -23.98
C VAL A 266 9.21 -33.34 -23.05
N GLU A 267 9.82 -34.22 -22.26
CA GLU A 267 10.89 -33.85 -21.36
C GLU A 267 12.21 -33.54 -22.11
N ASP A 268 12.51 -34.27 -23.18
CA ASP A 268 13.65 -33.98 -24.06
C ASP A 268 13.46 -32.65 -24.82
N TRP A 269 12.24 -32.35 -25.29
CA TRP A 269 11.90 -31.05 -25.89
C TRP A 269 11.97 -29.88 -24.89
N LYS A 270 11.61 -30.09 -23.62
CA LYS A 270 11.86 -29.09 -22.55
C LYS A 270 13.34 -28.89 -22.32
N SER A 271 14.13 -29.96 -22.23
CA SER A 271 15.58 -29.91 -22.04
C SER A 271 16.27 -29.12 -23.17
N LYS A 272 15.94 -29.43 -24.43
CA LYS A 272 16.42 -28.70 -25.62
C LYS A 272 16.02 -27.23 -25.60
N ASN A 273 14.77 -26.91 -25.22
CA ASN A 273 14.33 -25.51 -25.02
C ASN A 273 15.10 -24.80 -23.91
N GLN A 274 15.40 -25.48 -22.80
CA GLN A 274 16.15 -24.92 -21.69
C GLN A 274 17.61 -24.64 -22.08
N ILE A 275 18.23 -25.53 -22.86
CA ILE A 275 19.57 -25.35 -23.44
C ILE A 275 19.56 -24.16 -24.42
N LEU A 276 18.59 -24.06 -25.33
CA LEU A 276 18.44 -22.93 -26.26
C LEU A 276 18.25 -21.59 -25.52
N ARG A 277 17.41 -21.56 -24.47
CA ARG A 277 17.22 -20.38 -23.60
C ARG A 277 18.50 -19.99 -22.86
N ASN A 278 19.29 -20.96 -22.43
CA ASN A 278 20.59 -20.71 -21.79
C ASN A 278 21.64 -20.22 -22.79
N LEU A 279 21.68 -20.77 -24.01
CA LEU A 279 22.55 -20.30 -25.08
C LEU A 279 22.21 -18.85 -25.46
N LEU A 280 20.92 -18.54 -25.61
CA LEU A 280 20.43 -17.17 -25.83
C LEU A 280 20.83 -16.26 -24.68
N ARG A 281 20.68 -16.67 -23.41
CA ARG A 281 21.14 -15.87 -22.25
C ARG A 281 22.66 -15.62 -22.21
N GLN A 282 23.48 -16.51 -22.80
CA GLN A 282 24.94 -16.34 -22.85
C GLN A 282 25.41 -15.51 -24.03
N HIS A 283 24.76 -15.61 -25.20
CA HIS A 283 25.20 -14.94 -26.44
C HIS A 283 24.48 -13.62 -26.68
N ALA A 284 23.22 -13.48 -26.23
CA ALA A 284 22.48 -12.23 -26.29
C ALA A 284 22.67 -11.46 -24.96
N GLY A 285 23.40 -10.35 -25.02
CA GLY A 285 23.35 -9.35 -23.96
C GLY A 285 21.89 -8.94 -23.71
N HIS A 286 21.49 -8.82 -22.45
CA HIS A 286 20.06 -8.73 -22.07
C HIS A 286 19.25 -7.59 -22.74
N GLY A 287 19.92 -6.63 -23.37
CA GLY A 287 19.30 -5.57 -24.17
C GLY A 287 18.55 -6.04 -25.43
N THR A 288 18.85 -7.19 -26.04
CA THR A 288 18.28 -7.54 -27.36
C THR A 288 16.98 -8.36 -27.33
N VAL A 289 16.43 -8.70 -26.15
CA VAL A 289 15.23 -9.57 -26.05
C VAL A 289 14.02 -8.97 -26.77
N LEU A 290 13.71 -7.68 -26.53
CA LEU A 290 12.60 -6.99 -27.17
C LEU A 290 12.81 -6.85 -28.69
N GLU A 291 14.01 -6.43 -29.12
CA GLU A 291 14.36 -6.25 -30.54
C GLU A 291 14.28 -7.58 -31.31
N THR A 292 14.73 -8.68 -30.69
CA THR A 292 14.62 -10.03 -31.23
C THR A 292 13.15 -10.44 -31.36
N GLN A 293 12.33 -10.19 -30.33
CA GLN A 293 10.91 -10.55 -30.35
C GLN A 293 10.07 -9.69 -31.30
N ILE A 294 10.43 -8.41 -31.51
CA ILE A 294 9.84 -7.56 -32.57
C ILE A 294 10.19 -8.11 -33.97
N LYS A 295 11.46 -8.51 -34.18
CA LYS A 295 11.93 -9.03 -35.46
C LYS A 295 11.29 -10.39 -35.84
N TYR A 296 10.93 -11.19 -34.85
CA TYR A 296 10.27 -12.49 -35.00
C TYR A 296 8.81 -12.46 -34.52
N ASP A 297 8.14 -11.31 -34.62
CA ASP A 297 6.71 -11.16 -34.33
C ASP A 297 5.86 -11.67 -35.51
N ASP A 298 5.35 -12.91 -35.38
CA ASP A 298 4.49 -13.53 -36.40
C ASP A 298 3.15 -12.79 -36.61
N THR A 299 2.75 -11.88 -35.70
CA THR A 299 1.52 -11.08 -35.86
C THR A 299 1.70 -9.89 -36.80
N GLY A 300 2.94 -9.47 -37.06
CA GLY A 300 3.27 -8.35 -37.93
C GLY A 300 2.95 -6.96 -37.36
N LEU A 301 2.27 -6.84 -36.21
CA LEU A 301 1.88 -5.56 -35.61
C LEU A 301 3.10 -4.65 -35.36
N TYR A 302 4.19 -5.24 -34.87
CA TYR A 302 5.38 -4.49 -34.45
C TYR A 302 6.47 -4.39 -35.52
N SER A 303 6.24 -4.94 -36.71
CA SER A 303 7.18 -4.93 -37.84
C SER A 303 7.78 -3.54 -38.14
N HIS A 304 6.96 -2.50 -38.03
CA HIS A 304 7.35 -1.10 -38.23
C HIS A 304 8.35 -0.53 -37.19
N LEU A 305 8.53 -1.21 -36.06
CA LEU A 305 9.51 -0.86 -35.01
C LEU A 305 10.85 -1.61 -35.16
N THR A 306 10.99 -2.47 -36.17
CA THR A 306 12.22 -3.24 -36.39
C THR A 306 13.43 -2.33 -36.59
N GLY A 307 14.47 -2.50 -35.76
CA GLY A 307 15.70 -1.70 -35.81
C GLY A 307 15.61 -0.30 -35.19
N VAL A 308 14.43 0.13 -34.72
CA VAL A 308 14.26 1.41 -34.01
C VAL A 308 14.94 1.34 -32.64
N PRO A 309 15.80 2.31 -32.26
CA PRO A 309 16.43 2.34 -30.94
C PRO A 309 15.41 2.38 -29.80
N LYS A 310 15.67 1.69 -28.69
CA LYS A 310 14.73 1.59 -27.55
C LYS A 310 14.22 2.95 -27.05
N ALA A 311 15.11 3.91 -26.87
CA ALA A 311 14.77 5.28 -26.46
C ALA A 311 13.81 6.00 -27.43
N LEU A 312 13.70 5.52 -28.67
CA LEU A 312 12.84 6.06 -29.72
C LEU A 312 11.60 5.20 -30.01
N LEU A 313 11.37 4.13 -29.24
CA LEU A 313 10.12 3.38 -29.27
C LEU A 313 8.98 4.25 -28.70
N PRO A 314 7.73 4.10 -29.19
CA PRO A 314 6.58 4.79 -28.63
C PRO A 314 6.32 4.32 -27.20
N GLY A 315 6.32 5.26 -26.26
CA GLY A 315 5.89 5.11 -24.88
C GLY A 315 4.49 5.65 -24.66
N ILE A 316 4.29 6.31 -23.53
CA ILE A 316 2.99 6.82 -23.09
C ILE A 316 2.44 7.86 -24.08
N ARG A 317 1.14 7.78 -24.43
CA ARG A 317 0.46 8.63 -25.43
C ARG A 317 1.07 8.60 -26.84
N GLY A 318 1.88 7.60 -27.18
CA GLY A 318 2.51 7.47 -28.50
C GLY A 318 3.71 8.41 -28.75
N LYS A 319 4.07 9.27 -27.78
CA LYS A 319 5.36 9.98 -27.79
C LYS A 319 6.51 8.98 -27.61
N LYS A 320 7.70 9.29 -28.10
CA LYS A 320 8.90 8.46 -27.88
C LYS A 320 9.38 8.64 -26.45
N ILE A 321 10.05 7.62 -25.90
CA ILE A 321 10.55 7.64 -24.52
C ILE A 321 11.54 8.79 -24.29
N LEU A 322 12.38 9.08 -25.28
CA LEU A 322 13.33 10.19 -25.20
C LEU A 322 12.67 11.57 -25.27
N ASP A 323 11.49 11.70 -25.90
CA ASP A 323 10.72 12.96 -25.91
C ASP A 323 10.34 13.35 -24.47
N PHE A 324 9.94 12.37 -23.65
CA PHE A 324 9.61 12.60 -22.22
C PHE A 324 10.82 13.09 -21.41
N TRP A 325 12.00 12.49 -21.60
CA TRP A 325 13.21 12.95 -20.92
C TRP A 325 13.64 14.33 -21.39
N TRP A 326 13.54 14.60 -22.69
CA TRP A 326 13.84 15.92 -23.24
C TRP A 326 12.90 17.00 -22.69
N GLU A 327 11.59 16.75 -22.66
CA GLU A 327 10.62 17.63 -22.01
C GLU A 327 10.96 17.85 -20.52
N THR A 328 11.37 16.80 -19.82
CA THR A 328 11.72 16.87 -18.39
C THR A 328 12.98 17.69 -18.11
N VAL A 329 14.04 17.57 -18.93
CA VAL A 329 15.30 18.31 -18.72
C VAL A 329 15.30 19.71 -19.34
N ASN A 330 14.57 19.93 -20.44
CA ASN A 330 14.39 21.24 -21.07
C ASN A 330 13.41 22.13 -20.27
N MET A 331 12.61 21.55 -19.36
CA MET A 331 11.77 22.31 -18.44
C MET A 331 12.59 23.05 -17.38
N ARG A 332 12.68 24.38 -17.55
CA ARG A 332 13.36 25.38 -16.70
C ARG A 332 14.88 25.37 -16.89
N GLN A 333 15.53 26.52 -16.66
CA GLN A 333 16.99 26.69 -16.76
C GLN A 333 17.74 26.01 -15.58
N LEU A 334 17.60 24.69 -15.47
CA LEU A 334 18.22 23.86 -14.44
C LEU A 334 19.55 23.25 -14.88
N PHE A 335 19.70 23.05 -16.19
CA PHE A 335 20.89 22.48 -16.84
C PHE A 335 21.50 23.52 -17.78
N THR A 336 22.83 23.58 -17.82
CA THR A 336 23.59 24.46 -18.72
C THR A 336 23.61 23.91 -20.15
N GLU A 337 23.88 22.62 -20.28
CA GLU A 337 23.96 21.88 -21.55
C GLU A 337 23.40 20.46 -21.36
N VAL A 338 22.92 19.85 -22.45
CA VAL A 338 22.45 18.45 -22.47
C VAL A 338 23.07 17.73 -23.66
N TYR A 339 23.60 16.53 -23.42
CA TYR A 339 24.26 15.68 -24.42
C TYR A 339 23.61 14.31 -24.52
N LEU A 340 23.64 13.73 -25.71
CA LEU A 340 23.09 12.40 -26.00
C LEU A 340 24.18 11.54 -26.64
N VAL A 341 24.64 10.49 -25.95
CA VAL A 341 25.63 9.56 -26.48
C VAL A 341 24.93 8.37 -27.15
N THR A 342 25.43 7.95 -28.31
CA THR A 342 24.88 6.83 -29.08
C THR A 342 25.94 6.21 -29.98
N ASN A 343 25.67 5.00 -30.46
CA ASN A 343 26.57 4.27 -31.36
C ASN A 343 26.40 4.67 -32.83
N ALA A 344 27.37 4.29 -33.67
CA ALA A 344 27.37 4.67 -35.08
C ALA A 344 26.23 4.03 -35.88
N ASP A 345 25.82 2.81 -35.53
CA ASP A 345 24.66 2.11 -36.13
C ASP A 345 23.35 2.90 -35.92
N LYS A 346 23.08 3.36 -34.70
CA LYS A 346 21.84 4.08 -34.37
C LYS A 346 21.93 5.59 -34.50
N TYR A 347 23.12 6.17 -34.69
CA TYR A 347 23.35 7.62 -34.75
C TYR A 347 22.36 8.37 -35.65
N LYS A 348 22.06 7.86 -36.85
CA LYS A 348 21.12 8.52 -37.78
C LYS A 348 19.67 8.55 -37.31
N HIS A 349 19.26 7.66 -36.40
CA HIS A 349 17.93 7.77 -35.77
C HIS A 349 17.90 8.92 -34.76
N PHE A 350 18.96 9.10 -33.98
CA PHE A 350 19.06 10.15 -32.97
C PHE A 350 19.33 11.54 -33.56
N GLU A 351 20.11 11.64 -34.64
CA GLU A 351 20.27 12.88 -35.43
C GLU A 351 18.92 13.41 -35.95
N ARG A 352 18.09 12.52 -36.50
CA ARG A 352 16.72 12.84 -36.95
C ARG A 352 15.78 13.18 -35.80
N TRP A 353 15.84 12.43 -34.70
CA TRP A 353 15.07 12.73 -33.50
C TRP A 353 15.41 14.10 -32.92
N ALA A 354 16.70 14.45 -32.88
CA ALA A 354 17.17 15.72 -32.35
C ALA A 354 16.65 16.91 -33.18
N THR A 355 16.80 16.79 -34.50
CA THR A 355 16.28 17.79 -35.47
C THR A 355 14.76 17.98 -35.35
N ALA A 356 14.01 16.93 -35.03
CA ALA A 356 12.55 16.98 -34.94
C ALA A 356 12.00 17.48 -33.59
N ASN A 357 12.85 17.62 -32.57
CA ASN A 357 12.47 18.01 -31.20
C ASN A 357 13.26 19.23 -30.69
N ASP A 358 13.89 19.99 -31.59
CA ASP A 358 14.74 21.15 -31.27
C ASP A 358 15.89 20.86 -30.28
N PHE A 359 16.36 19.61 -30.22
CA PHE A 359 17.56 19.25 -29.47
C PHE A 359 18.80 19.62 -30.31
N PRO A 360 19.85 20.23 -29.71
CA PRO A 360 21.05 20.59 -30.45
C PRO A 360 21.71 19.36 -31.11
N VAL A 361 21.61 19.24 -32.43
CA VAL A 361 22.20 18.10 -33.18
C VAL A 361 23.70 17.98 -32.93
N GLY A 362 24.37 19.13 -32.75
CA GLY A 362 25.78 19.21 -32.36
C GLY A 362 26.11 18.58 -31.00
N ASN A 363 25.13 18.32 -30.14
CA ASN A 363 25.28 17.66 -28.82
C ASN A 363 24.95 16.15 -28.86
N VAL A 364 24.59 15.60 -30.02
CA VAL A 364 24.58 14.14 -30.22
C VAL A 364 26.02 13.66 -30.43
N ILE A 365 26.47 12.72 -29.60
CA ILE A 365 27.84 12.19 -29.58
C ILE A 365 27.82 10.77 -30.10
N ASN A 366 28.55 10.54 -31.19
CA ASN A 366 28.75 9.21 -31.76
C ASN A 366 29.96 8.55 -31.09
N ASP A 367 29.78 7.39 -30.46
CA ASP A 367 30.85 6.62 -29.82
C ASP A 367 31.74 5.84 -30.81
N GLY A 368 31.30 5.72 -32.06
CA GLY A 368 32.02 5.04 -33.15
C GLY A 368 31.78 3.53 -33.25
N SER A 369 31.11 2.90 -32.27
CA SER A 369 30.82 1.47 -32.27
C SER A 369 29.70 1.09 -33.24
N THR A 370 29.80 -0.11 -33.81
CA THR A 370 28.89 -0.60 -34.86
C THR A 370 28.27 -1.96 -34.52
N THR A 371 28.82 -2.68 -33.54
CA THR A 371 28.35 -4.00 -33.10
C THR A 371 28.29 -4.09 -31.57
N LEU A 372 28.02 -5.29 -31.02
CA LEU A 372 28.04 -5.51 -29.57
C LEU A 372 29.47 -5.78 -29.05
N GLU A 373 30.37 -6.18 -29.94
CA GLU A 373 31.75 -6.57 -29.67
C GLU A 373 32.70 -5.37 -29.63
N ASP A 374 32.48 -4.36 -30.47
CA ASP A 374 33.31 -3.13 -30.58
C ASP A 374 32.86 -1.98 -29.65
N ARG A 375 31.74 -2.13 -28.94
CA ARG A 375 31.20 -1.14 -27.99
C ARG A 375 32.24 -0.65 -26.97
N LEU A 376 32.18 0.64 -26.61
CA LEU A 376 33.08 1.20 -25.59
C LEU A 376 32.63 0.81 -24.17
N GLY A 377 31.32 0.82 -23.92
CA GLY A 377 30.67 0.50 -22.65
C GLY A 377 30.26 1.77 -21.87
N ALA A 378 29.12 1.71 -21.16
CA ALA A 378 28.41 2.89 -20.63
C ALA A 378 29.26 3.88 -19.82
N VAL A 379 30.26 3.41 -19.07
CA VAL A 379 31.19 4.28 -18.31
C VAL A 379 32.19 4.99 -19.23
N ALA A 380 32.61 4.35 -20.32
CA ALA A 380 33.45 4.94 -21.35
C ALA A 380 32.65 5.90 -22.26
N ASP A 381 31.36 5.63 -22.48
CA ASP A 381 30.47 6.54 -23.24
C ASP A 381 30.32 7.88 -22.50
N LEU A 382 30.21 7.83 -21.16
CA LEU A 382 30.23 9.03 -20.30
C LEU A 382 31.59 9.74 -20.31
N GLU A 383 32.71 9.00 -20.20
CA GLU A 383 34.06 9.57 -20.32
C GLU A 383 34.26 10.28 -21.66
N LEU A 384 33.81 9.67 -22.75
CA LEU A 384 33.89 10.24 -24.10
C LEU A 384 33.12 11.56 -24.19
N ALA A 385 31.91 11.64 -23.60
CA ALA A 385 31.15 12.88 -23.55
C ALA A 385 31.90 13.98 -22.77
N ILE A 386 32.39 13.65 -21.56
CA ILE A 386 33.15 14.57 -20.70
C ILE A 386 34.40 15.10 -21.43
N ARG A 387 35.19 14.20 -22.01
CA ARG A 387 36.47 14.54 -22.67
C ARG A 387 36.28 15.28 -24.00
N SER A 388 35.31 14.88 -24.82
CA SER A 388 35.05 15.54 -26.11
C SER A 388 34.43 16.93 -25.97
N ARG A 389 33.62 17.15 -24.92
CA ARG A 389 32.95 18.44 -24.65
C ARG A 389 33.63 19.28 -23.55
N LYS A 390 34.67 18.74 -22.91
CA LYS A 390 35.45 19.37 -21.84
C LYS A 390 34.57 19.80 -20.65
N LEU A 391 33.64 18.95 -20.25
CA LEU A 391 32.70 19.23 -19.15
C LEU A 391 33.45 19.40 -17.81
N GLN A 392 33.09 20.42 -17.03
CA GLN A 392 33.70 20.76 -15.74
C GLN A 392 32.67 20.98 -14.61
N ASP A 393 31.37 20.88 -14.94
CA ASP A 393 30.25 21.01 -14.00
C ASP A 393 29.92 19.65 -13.36
N ASP A 394 29.03 19.67 -12.36
CA ASP A 394 28.41 18.44 -11.85
C ASP A 394 27.46 17.87 -12.92
N ILE A 395 27.47 16.55 -13.10
CA ILE A 395 26.80 15.87 -14.21
C ILE A 395 25.66 15.00 -13.70
N MET A 396 24.49 15.15 -14.32
CA MET A 396 23.38 14.20 -14.16
C MET A 396 23.36 13.23 -15.34
N VAL A 397 23.27 11.93 -15.05
CA VAL A 397 23.30 10.83 -16.04
C VAL A 397 21.99 10.06 -15.97
N ILE A 398 21.29 9.94 -17.10
CA ILE A 398 20.01 9.23 -17.23
C ILE A 398 20.07 8.28 -18.43
N ALA A 399 19.57 7.04 -18.28
CA ALA A 399 19.38 6.14 -19.43
C ALA A 399 18.16 6.56 -20.28
N GLY A 400 18.37 6.87 -21.55
CA GLY A 400 17.32 7.34 -22.47
C GLY A 400 16.23 6.32 -22.81
N ASP A 401 16.41 5.02 -22.50
CA ASP A 401 15.40 3.96 -22.65
C ASP A 401 14.66 3.61 -21.34
N MET A 402 14.88 4.41 -20.28
CA MET A 402 14.15 4.30 -19.03
C MET A 402 12.79 4.98 -19.16
N LEU A 403 11.71 4.29 -18.80
CA LEU A 403 10.37 4.87 -18.81
C LEU A 403 9.94 5.14 -17.36
N CYS A 404 9.66 6.41 -17.05
CA CYS A 404 9.02 6.76 -15.79
C CYS A 404 7.53 6.48 -15.89
N ALA A 405 6.95 5.78 -14.92
CA ALA A 405 5.50 5.59 -14.84
C ALA A 405 4.75 6.91 -14.59
N ASP A 406 5.45 7.93 -14.10
CA ASP A 406 4.92 9.26 -13.83
C ASP A 406 5.43 10.29 -14.86
N GLN A 407 4.48 10.95 -15.53
CA GLN A 407 4.79 11.96 -16.57
C GLN A 407 5.17 13.33 -16.00
N ASN A 408 5.13 13.51 -14.68
CA ASN A 408 5.30 14.77 -13.99
C ASN A 408 6.38 14.64 -12.90
N PHE A 409 7.54 14.07 -13.22
CA PHE A 409 8.64 13.95 -12.27
C PHE A 409 9.25 15.33 -11.89
N ASP A 410 9.34 15.68 -10.59
CA ASP A 410 10.00 16.93 -10.14
C ASP A 410 11.52 16.78 -10.11
N ILE A 411 12.15 16.87 -11.29
CA ILE A 411 13.61 16.82 -11.42
C ILE A 411 14.34 17.93 -10.63
N ALA A 412 13.67 19.05 -10.35
CA ALA A 412 14.23 20.10 -9.51
C ALA A 412 14.29 19.68 -8.03
N GLN A 413 13.46 18.73 -7.58
CA GLN A 413 13.58 18.13 -6.24
C GLN A 413 14.85 17.27 -6.13
N VAL A 414 15.17 16.50 -7.17
CA VAL A 414 16.42 15.70 -7.23
C VAL A 414 17.65 16.59 -7.14
N ILE A 415 17.71 17.65 -7.94
CA ILE A 415 18.85 18.59 -7.93
C ILE A 415 18.98 19.29 -6.57
N ARG A 416 17.85 19.68 -5.94
CA ARG A 416 17.85 20.23 -4.57
C ARG A 416 18.37 19.23 -3.54
N PHE A 417 17.97 17.96 -3.64
CA PHE A 417 18.45 16.91 -2.72
C PHE A 417 19.93 16.61 -2.93
N PHE A 418 20.40 16.45 -4.18
CA PHE A 418 21.81 16.30 -4.52
C PHE A 418 22.66 17.43 -3.93
N ARG A 419 22.29 18.70 -4.18
CA ARG A 419 22.98 19.88 -3.64
C ARG A 419 22.91 20.01 -2.11
N SER A 420 22.03 19.27 -1.44
CA SER A 420 21.95 19.22 0.03
C SER A 420 22.87 18.16 0.66
N LYS A 421 23.52 17.32 -0.15
CA LYS A 421 24.40 16.25 0.30
C LYS A 421 25.87 16.54 -0.08
N PRO A 422 26.84 16.10 0.73
CA PRO A 422 28.26 16.35 0.47
C PRO A 422 28.87 15.42 -0.60
N GLY A 423 28.15 14.41 -1.08
CA GLY A 423 28.65 13.40 -2.01
C GLY A 423 27.73 13.15 -3.21
N GLU A 424 27.86 11.97 -3.82
CA GLU A 424 27.13 11.61 -5.04
C GLU A 424 25.67 11.23 -4.77
N LEU A 425 24.83 11.21 -5.81
CA LEU A 425 23.45 10.74 -5.70
C LEU A 425 23.13 9.62 -6.68
N ILE A 426 22.55 8.53 -6.16
CA ILE A 426 21.93 7.46 -6.94
C ILE A 426 20.44 7.44 -6.64
N ILE A 427 19.61 7.39 -7.67
CA ILE A 427 18.17 7.20 -7.49
C ILE A 427 17.83 5.69 -7.51
N TYR A 428 16.95 5.26 -6.60
CA TYR A 428 16.53 3.87 -6.45
C TYR A 428 15.01 3.74 -6.27
N TYR A 429 14.48 2.55 -6.51
CA TYR A 429 13.09 2.18 -6.25
C TYR A 429 13.03 0.82 -5.53
N GLU A 430 11.86 0.45 -5.01
CA GLU A 430 11.65 -0.83 -4.33
C GLU A 430 11.07 -1.86 -5.32
N LEU A 431 11.73 -3.01 -5.48
CA LEU A 431 11.33 -4.06 -6.42
C LEU A 431 10.04 -4.75 -6.00
N GLU A 432 9.07 -4.85 -6.91
CA GLU A 432 7.85 -5.65 -6.71
C GLU A 432 8.19 -7.10 -6.34
N GLU A 433 7.36 -7.79 -5.55
CA GLU A 433 7.63 -9.18 -5.11
C GLU A 433 7.90 -10.15 -6.28
N SER A 434 7.34 -9.88 -7.46
CA SER A 434 7.54 -10.66 -8.69
C SER A 434 8.92 -10.45 -9.34
N GLU A 435 9.60 -9.33 -9.07
CA GLU A 435 10.90 -9.00 -9.65
C GLU A 435 12.06 -9.69 -8.92
N LYS A 436 13.08 -10.08 -9.69
CA LYS A 436 14.29 -10.75 -9.19
C LYS A 436 15.44 -9.76 -8.98
N SER A 437 16.08 -9.80 -7.82
CA SER A 437 17.25 -8.97 -7.50
C SER A 437 18.43 -9.18 -8.46
N SER A 438 18.61 -10.40 -8.97
CA SER A 438 19.61 -10.77 -9.99
C SER A 438 19.43 -10.08 -11.36
N SER A 439 18.40 -9.24 -11.52
CA SER A 439 18.14 -8.49 -12.75
C SER A 439 18.63 -7.03 -12.71
N ARG A 440 18.88 -6.45 -11.53
CA ARG A 440 19.23 -5.02 -11.31
C ARG A 440 20.49 -4.86 -10.45
N GLY A 441 21.05 -3.66 -10.44
CA GLY A 441 21.95 -3.25 -9.36
C GLY A 441 21.13 -3.01 -8.09
N ILE A 442 21.53 -3.58 -6.96
CA ILE A 442 20.83 -3.49 -5.68
C ILE A 442 21.64 -2.63 -4.71
N VAL A 443 20.97 -1.75 -3.98
CA VAL A 443 21.58 -0.84 -3.00
C VAL A 443 21.12 -1.18 -1.58
N GLU A 444 22.02 -1.05 -0.62
CA GLU A 444 21.70 -1.07 0.81
C GLU A 444 21.83 0.36 1.34
N VAL A 445 20.72 0.96 1.76
CA VAL A 445 20.66 2.38 2.14
C VAL A 445 20.45 2.50 3.65
N CYS A 446 21.29 3.29 4.32
CA CYS A 446 21.12 3.65 5.73
C CYS A 446 19.89 4.54 5.90
N PRO A 447 18.88 4.14 6.71
CA PRO A 447 17.65 4.92 6.88
C PRO A 447 17.89 6.35 7.38
N ASP A 448 18.82 6.53 8.32
CA ASP A 448 19.00 7.81 9.03
C ASP A 448 19.83 8.84 8.26
N THR A 449 20.79 8.38 7.45
CA THR A 449 21.72 9.25 6.72
C THR A 449 21.39 9.36 5.23
N HIS A 450 20.60 8.42 4.71
CA HIS A 450 20.40 8.12 3.29
C HIS A 450 21.68 7.72 2.55
N ARG A 451 22.78 7.39 3.26
CA ARG A 451 24.01 6.91 2.62
C ARG A 451 23.83 5.49 2.11
N ILE A 452 24.31 5.20 0.92
CA ILE A 452 24.39 3.85 0.36
C ILE A 452 25.60 3.14 1.00
N CYS A 453 25.32 2.17 1.86
CA CYS A 453 26.33 1.37 2.55
C CYS A 453 26.98 0.35 1.60
N ARG A 454 26.21 -0.22 0.67
CA ARG A 454 26.68 -1.18 -0.32
C ARG A 454 25.92 -1.04 -1.64
N PHE A 455 26.62 -1.27 -2.75
CA PHE A 455 26.03 -1.48 -4.07
C PHE A 455 26.45 -2.86 -4.57
N LEU A 456 25.52 -3.64 -5.10
CA LEU A 456 25.74 -4.99 -5.63
C LEU A 456 25.21 -5.05 -7.06
N GLU A 457 26.07 -5.28 -8.06
CA GLU A 457 25.61 -5.42 -9.46
C GLU A 457 25.04 -6.81 -9.71
N LYS A 458 23.72 -6.91 -9.92
CA LYS A 458 22.97 -8.15 -10.24
C LYS A 458 23.28 -9.33 -9.29
N PRO A 459 23.10 -9.15 -7.96
CA PRO A 459 23.42 -10.18 -6.98
C PRO A 459 22.59 -11.45 -7.18
N GLN A 460 23.20 -12.61 -6.87
CA GLN A 460 22.45 -13.86 -6.73
C GLN A 460 21.42 -13.76 -5.59
N GLU A 461 20.33 -14.51 -5.73
CA GLU A 461 19.27 -14.58 -4.70
C GLU A 461 19.86 -15.03 -3.35
N GLY A 462 19.55 -14.30 -2.28
CA GLY A 462 20.07 -14.56 -0.92
C GLY A 462 21.34 -13.81 -0.51
N LEU A 463 22.05 -13.13 -1.42
CA LEU A 463 23.26 -12.34 -1.05
C LEU A 463 22.97 -11.06 -0.24
N THR A 464 21.76 -10.53 -0.33
CA THR A 464 21.27 -9.38 0.44
C THR A 464 19.77 -9.55 0.70
N ALA A 465 19.29 -8.97 1.80
CA ALA A 465 17.86 -8.82 2.09
C ALA A 465 17.26 -7.56 1.41
N SER A 466 18.08 -6.66 0.88
CA SER A 466 17.59 -5.45 0.22
C SER A 466 16.86 -5.77 -1.09
N ARG A 467 15.71 -5.11 -1.28
CA ARG A 467 14.95 -5.07 -2.54
C ARG A 467 15.05 -3.71 -3.24
N LEU A 468 15.94 -2.83 -2.80
CA LEU A 468 16.09 -1.49 -3.36
C LEU A 468 16.96 -1.56 -4.63
N ALA A 469 16.34 -1.40 -5.80
CA ALA A 469 17.01 -1.43 -7.09
C ALA A 469 17.42 -0.02 -7.55
N SER A 470 18.69 0.11 -7.93
CA SER A 470 19.21 1.28 -8.62
C SER A 470 18.85 1.25 -10.11
N VAL A 471 18.47 2.41 -10.63
CA VAL A 471 18.38 2.68 -12.07
C VAL A 471 19.57 3.51 -12.54
N VAL A 472 19.78 3.63 -13.84
CA VAL A 472 20.73 4.60 -14.42
C VAL A 472 20.09 5.99 -14.35
N PHE A 473 20.13 6.54 -13.14
CA PHE A 473 19.78 7.91 -12.79
C PHE A 473 20.73 8.32 -11.67
N TYR A 474 21.75 9.09 -12.02
CA TYR A 474 22.85 9.46 -11.14
C TYR A 474 23.10 10.97 -11.20
N CYS A 475 23.50 11.57 -10.08
CA CYS A 475 24.15 12.89 -10.06
C CYS A 475 25.57 12.71 -9.54
N ILE A 476 26.55 13.18 -10.32
CA ILE A 476 27.98 13.00 -10.07
C ILE A 476 28.65 14.37 -9.97
N GLN A 477 29.29 14.65 -8.85
CA GLN A 477 30.07 15.87 -8.64
C GLN A 477 31.27 15.92 -9.57
N ARG A 478 31.63 17.13 -10.01
CA ARG A 478 32.82 17.38 -10.86
C ARG A 478 34.12 16.79 -10.30
N GLY A 479 34.25 16.74 -8.97
CA GLY A 479 35.42 16.18 -8.26
C GLY A 479 35.57 14.67 -8.41
N THR A 480 34.48 13.95 -8.70
CA THR A 480 34.45 12.49 -8.83
C THR A 480 34.61 12.03 -10.27
N LEU A 481 34.36 12.88 -11.28
CA LEU A 481 34.53 12.55 -12.70
C LEU A 481 35.91 11.95 -13.06
N PRO A 482 37.07 12.39 -12.50
CA PRO A 482 38.36 11.75 -12.76
C PRO A 482 38.43 10.27 -12.37
N SER A 483 37.56 9.80 -11.48
CA SER A 483 37.49 8.39 -11.07
C SER A 483 37.03 7.47 -12.21
N LEU A 484 36.30 7.98 -13.21
CA LEU A 484 35.88 7.24 -14.41
C LEU A 484 37.11 6.72 -15.18
N CYS A 485 38.09 7.58 -15.48
CA CYS A 485 39.32 7.21 -16.17
C CYS A 485 40.12 6.15 -15.40
N HIS A 486 40.18 6.27 -14.07
CA HIS A 486 40.87 5.29 -13.22
C HIS A 486 40.13 3.93 -13.23
N PHE A 487 38.81 3.90 -13.13
CA PHE A 487 38.02 2.67 -13.26
C PHE A 487 38.19 2.02 -14.64
N LEU A 488 38.14 2.80 -15.72
CA LEU A 488 38.33 2.31 -17.09
C LEU A 488 39.74 1.70 -17.29
N SER A 489 40.77 2.24 -16.64
CA SER A 489 42.12 1.65 -16.65
C SER A 489 42.20 0.27 -15.96
N LEU A 490 41.29 -0.01 -15.03
CA LEU A 490 41.17 -1.31 -14.34
C LEU A 490 40.30 -2.32 -15.11
N GLN A 491 39.47 -1.85 -16.06
CA GLN A 491 38.51 -2.67 -16.81
C GLN A 491 38.83 -2.68 -18.32
N PRO A 492 39.80 -3.52 -18.75
CA PRO A 492 40.21 -3.58 -20.15
C PRO A 492 39.12 -4.11 -21.08
N GLN A 493 38.17 -4.92 -20.58
CA GLN A 493 37.09 -5.51 -21.38
C GLN A 493 35.82 -4.65 -21.34
N ALA A 494 35.24 -4.33 -22.50
CA ALA A 494 34.07 -3.45 -22.60
C ALA A 494 32.82 -3.96 -21.85
N ARG A 495 32.67 -5.27 -21.69
CA ARG A 495 31.56 -5.89 -20.95
C ARG A 495 31.54 -5.53 -19.45
N ASP A 496 32.69 -5.15 -18.91
CA ASP A 496 32.89 -4.86 -17.48
C ASP A 496 32.87 -3.34 -17.19
N ARG A 497 32.74 -2.51 -18.23
CA ARG A 497 32.65 -1.03 -18.13
C ARG A 497 31.21 -0.55 -17.91
N THR A 498 30.49 -1.19 -17.00
CA THR A 498 29.08 -0.86 -16.68
C THR A 498 28.98 0.06 -15.47
N PHE A 499 27.92 0.87 -15.40
CA PHE A 499 27.66 1.72 -14.24
C PHE A 499 27.50 0.92 -12.94
N GLY A 500 26.89 -0.28 -13.00
CA GLY A 500 26.76 -1.14 -11.83
C GLY A 500 28.10 -1.57 -11.25
N GLN A 501 29.04 -2.04 -12.09
CA GLN A 501 30.40 -2.38 -11.63
C GLN A 501 31.18 -1.14 -11.16
N PHE A 502 30.96 0.02 -11.78
CA PHE A 502 31.57 1.29 -11.35
C PHE A 502 31.10 1.71 -9.95
N TRP A 503 29.79 1.72 -9.70
CA TRP A 503 29.24 2.07 -8.39
C TRP A 503 29.58 1.04 -7.31
N GLU A 504 29.54 -0.26 -7.63
CA GLU A 504 30.03 -1.31 -6.74
C GLU A 504 31.51 -1.12 -6.35
N TRP A 505 32.38 -0.75 -7.30
CA TRP A 505 33.77 -0.43 -7.02
C TRP A 505 33.94 0.86 -6.20
N LEU A 506 33.22 1.93 -6.55
CA LEU A 506 33.38 3.24 -5.92
C LEU A 506 32.84 3.26 -4.47
N ILE A 507 31.70 2.62 -4.24
CA ILE A 507 31.09 2.49 -2.91
C ILE A 507 31.83 1.44 -2.10
N ASN A 508 31.87 0.17 -2.55
CA ASN A 508 32.36 -0.91 -1.69
C ASN A 508 33.89 -0.91 -1.53
N LYS A 509 34.66 -0.51 -2.55
CA LYS A 509 36.14 -0.58 -2.52
C LYS A 509 36.84 0.76 -2.31
N LYS A 510 36.31 1.87 -2.85
CA LYS A 510 36.86 3.22 -2.62
C LYS A 510 36.22 3.95 -1.43
N GLN A 511 35.11 3.43 -0.89
CA GLN A 511 34.42 4.00 0.28
C GLN A 511 34.03 5.48 0.09
N LEU A 512 33.64 5.84 -1.14
CA LEU A 512 33.11 7.17 -1.43
C LEU A 512 31.70 7.30 -0.82
N ASP A 513 31.41 8.45 -0.20
CA ASP A 513 30.08 8.76 0.29
C ASP A 513 29.12 9.01 -0.89
N VAL A 514 28.24 8.04 -1.13
CA VAL A 514 27.15 8.11 -2.11
C VAL A 514 25.83 8.05 -1.37
N PHE A 515 24.89 8.91 -1.72
CA PHE A 515 23.56 8.98 -1.13
C PHE A 515 22.50 8.38 -2.05
N GLY A 516 21.43 7.88 -1.47
CA GLY A 516 20.27 7.34 -2.16
C GLY A 516 19.08 8.31 -2.11
N MET A 517 18.30 8.35 -3.18
CA MET A 517 16.95 8.94 -3.21
C MET A 517 15.93 7.89 -3.67
N LYS A 518 14.88 7.63 -2.86
CA LYS A 518 13.78 6.72 -3.18
C LYS A 518 12.81 7.38 -4.17
N LEU A 519 12.35 6.58 -5.13
CA LEU A 519 11.21 6.83 -5.99
C LEU A 519 10.05 5.96 -5.49
N PRO A 520 8.93 6.53 -4.99
CA PRO A 520 7.79 5.75 -4.51
C PRO A 520 7.09 4.96 -5.60
N THR A 521 6.96 5.56 -6.80
CA THR A 521 6.54 4.85 -8.00
C THR A 521 7.74 4.16 -8.62
N GLY A 522 7.68 2.83 -8.74
CA GLY A 522 8.73 2.04 -9.37
C GLY A 522 9.05 2.51 -10.79
N PHE A 523 10.33 2.54 -11.14
CA PHE A 523 10.75 2.65 -12.52
C PHE A 523 10.84 1.25 -13.10
N GLN A 524 10.21 1.06 -14.24
CA GLN A 524 10.38 -0.17 -14.99
C GLN A 524 11.20 0.16 -16.25
N LEU A 525 12.29 -0.58 -16.45
CA LEU A 525 13.26 -0.35 -17.52
C LEU A 525 12.89 -1.18 -18.76
N ILE A 526 12.84 -0.56 -19.94
CA ILE A 526 12.64 -1.30 -21.21
C ILE A 526 13.84 -2.23 -21.54
N GLY A 527 14.93 -2.08 -20.78
CA GLY A 527 16.12 -2.93 -20.82
C GLY A 527 15.90 -4.45 -20.68
N GLN A 528 14.80 -4.93 -20.09
CA GLN A 528 14.59 -6.38 -19.82
C GLN A 528 13.21 -6.95 -20.14
N VAL A 529 12.26 -6.13 -20.55
CA VAL A 529 10.91 -6.55 -20.90
C VAL A 529 10.88 -7.24 -22.26
N GLY A 530 10.10 -8.31 -22.38
CA GLY A 530 9.76 -8.90 -23.67
C GLY A 530 8.65 -8.13 -24.38
N LEU A 531 8.33 -8.54 -25.60
CA LEU A 531 7.23 -7.99 -26.39
C LEU A 531 5.89 -8.08 -25.65
N SER A 532 5.67 -9.15 -24.88
CA SER A 532 4.49 -9.30 -24.02
C SER A 532 4.37 -8.17 -23.00
N ASP A 533 5.47 -7.83 -22.32
CA ASP A 533 5.45 -6.79 -21.30
C ASP A 533 5.36 -5.40 -21.95
N TYR A 534 6.13 -5.13 -23.01
CA TYR A 534 5.97 -3.92 -23.82
C TYR A 534 4.52 -3.72 -24.30
N THR A 535 3.84 -4.81 -24.71
CA THR A 535 2.40 -4.79 -25.05
C THR A 535 1.53 -4.50 -23.83
N LYS A 536 1.74 -5.15 -22.68
CA LYS A 536 0.99 -4.87 -21.44
C LYS A 536 1.05 -3.40 -21.07
N TRP A 537 2.20 -2.76 -21.28
CA TRP A 537 2.39 -1.35 -20.97
C TRP A 537 1.65 -0.46 -21.95
N LEU A 538 1.80 -0.68 -23.26
CA LEU A 538 1.00 0.03 -24.26
C LEU A 538 -0.50 -0.07 -23.93
N THR A 539 -0.99 -1.25 -23.54
CA THR A 539 -2.38 -1.46 -23.09
C THR A 539 -2.71 -0.71 -21.78
N HIS A 540 -1.85 -0.77 -20.76
CA HIS A 540 -2.04 -0.10 -19.46
C HIS A 540 -2.07 1.43 -19.59
N TYR A 541 -1.17 1.99 -20.40
CA TYR A 541 -1.11 3.43 -20.65
C TYR A 541 -2.17 3.91 -21.65
N SER A 542 -2.64 3.06 -22.57
CA SER A 542 -3.80 3.37 -23.43
C SER A 542 -5.12 3.30 -22.67
N THR A 543 -5.28 2.39 -21.70
CA THR A 543 -6.49 2.35 -20.86
C THR A 543 -6.60 3.55 -19.92
N LYS A 544 -5.48 4.21 -19.54
CA LYS A 544 -5.49 5.54 -18.91
C LYS A 544 -5.93 6.69 -19.84
N GLN A 545 -6.16 6.46 -21.15
CA GLN A 545 -6.73 7.47 -22.05
C GLN A 545 -8.26 7.50 -22.06
N GLN A 546 -8.92 6.45 -21.58
CA GLN A 546 -10.36 6.52 -21.31
C GLN A 546 -10.56 7.24 -19.98
N GLU A 547 -11.41 8.27 -19.97
CA GLU A 547 -11.78 9.07 -18.80
C GLU A 547 -12.60 8.25 -17.79
N ASN A 548 -12.00 7.21 -17.20
CA ASN A 548 -12.46 6.72 -15.92
C ASN A 548 -12.13 7.81 -14.88
N PRO A 549 -13.12 8.38 -14.17
CA PRO A 549 -12.85 9.37 -13.15
C PRO A 549 -11.89 8.79 -12.12
N ALA A 550 -10.80 9.52 -11.83
CA ALA A 550 -9.75 9.06 -10.94
C ALA A 550 -10.38 8.62 -9.60
N LYS A 551 -10.19 7.35 -9.24
CA LYS A 551 -10.92 6.75 -8.13
C LYS A 551 -10.60 7.52 -6.84
N PRO A 552 -11.61 8.08 -6.14
CA PRO A 552 -11.37 8.90 -4.97
C PRO A 552 -10.66 8.10 -3.87
N ILE A 553 -9.57 8.65 -3.34
CA ILE A 553 -8.87 8.13 -2.18
C ILE A 553 -9.52 8.76 -0.95
N THR A 554 -10.41 8.01 -0.31
CA THR A 554 -11.03 8.39 0.96
C THR A 554 -10.31 7.72 2.12
N CYS A 555 -9.90 8.50 3.12
CA CYS A 555 -9.33 7.99 4.37
C CYS A 555 -10.02 8.62 5.58
N ARG A 556 -10.29 7.80 6.59
CA ARG A 556 -10.92 8.20 7.85
C ARG A 556 -9.92 8.11 9.00
N SER A 557 -10.06 9.02 9.96
CA SER A 557 -9.43 8.97 11.28
C SER A 557 -10.52 9.20 12.33
N TYR A 558 -10.44 8.50 13.46
CA TYR A 558 -11.48 8.51 14.48
C TYR A 558 -11.17 9.50 15.60
N ALA A 559 -12.20 10.01 16.27
CA ALA A 559 -12.03 10.70 17.54
C ALA A 559 -11.45 9.74 18.58
N ARG A 560 -10.91 10.31 19.66
CA ARG A 560 -10.34 9.53 20.76
C ARG A 560 -10.80 10.01 22.12
N VAL A 561 -10.84 9.10 23.08
CA VAL A 561 -11.07 9.40 24.51
C VAL A 561 -9.85 8.99 25.34
N GLY A 562 -9.32 9.92 26.15
CA GLY A 562 -8.30 9.60 27.16
C GLY A 562 -8.93 8.90 28.34
N LEU A 563 -8.75 7.57 28.44
CA LEU A 563 -9.30 6.75 29.51
C LEU A 563 -8.51 6.93 30.81
N MET A 564 -7.17 7.00 30.78
CA MET A 564 -6.32 7.20 31.98
C MET A 564 -5.07 8.02 31.69
N GLY A 565 -4.51 8.62 32.74
CA GLY A 565 -3.20 9.25 32.78
C GLY A 565 -3.11 10.69 32.29
N ASN A 566 -4.11 11.17 31.56
CA ASN A 566 -4.16 12.57 31.11
C ASN A 566 -4.33 13.52 32.31
N PRO A 567 -3.54 14.60 32.41
CA PRO A 567 -2.78 15.26 31.33
C PRO A 567 -1.26 14.94 31.29
N SER A 568 -0.79 13.83 31.89
CA SER A 568 0.65 13.55 32.05
C SER A 568 1.43 13.26 30.75
N ASP A 569 0.78 13.14 29.60
CA ASP A 569 1.42 12.87 28.31
C ASP A 569 2.40 13.98 27.86
N GLY A 570 2.17 15.23 28.26
CA GLY A 570 3.12 16.32 28.04
C GLY A 570 4.26 16.42 29.08
N PHE A 571 4.30 15.52 30.06
CA PHE A 571 5.09 15.65 31.30
C PHE A 571 5.86 14.37 31.66
N ASN A 572 6.37 13.67 30.64
CA ASN A 572 7.10 12.40 30.79
C ASN A 572 6.29 11.27 31.47
N GLY A 573 4.96 11.36 31.43
CA GLY A 573 4.05 10.41 32.08
C GLY A 573 3.58 9.28 31.18
N LYS A 574 2.44 8.70 31.54
CA LYS A 574 1.82 7.55 30.86
C LYS A 574 0.35 7.82 30.65
N THR A 575 -0.24 7.28 29.58
CA THR A 575 -1.68 7.38 29.33
C THR A 575 -2.26 6.10 28.74
N ILE A 576 -3.57 5.93 28.87
CA ILE A 576 -4.35 4.95 28.11
C ILE A 576 -5.45 5.72 27.39
N ALA A 577 -5.56 5.54 26.08
CA ALA A 577 -6.62 6.16 25.28
C ALA A 577 -7.20 5.17 24.28
N MET A 578 -8.39 5.47 23.78
CA MET A 578 -9.12 4.62 22.84
C MET A 578 -9.70 5.45 21.68
N THR A 579 -9.57 4.98 20.44
CA THR A 579 -10.32 5.52 19.29
C THR A 579 -11.78 5.08 19.34
N ILE A 580 -12.71 5.98 19.02
CA ILE A 580 -14.15 5.74 19.09
C ILE A 580 -14.81 5.95 17.72
N SER A 581 -15.61 4.98 17.28
CA SER A 581 -16.27 4.99 15.96
C SER A 581 -17.41 6.01 15.86
N ASN A 582 -17.92 6.52 17.00
CA ASN A 582 -19.01 7.51 17.05
C ASN A 582 -18.70 8.77 16.25
N PHE A 583 -17.44 9.23 16.28
CA PHE A 583 -17.03 10.47 15.65
C PHE A 583 -15.74 10.28 14.84
N TRP A 584 -15.65 10.96 13.71
CA TRP A 584 -14.60 10.78 12.71
C TRP A 584 -14.32 12.08 11.95
N ALA A 585 -13.10 12.18 11.44
CA ALA A 585 -12.74 13.08 10.35
C ALA A 585 -12.38 12.24 9.12
N GLU A 586 -12.91 12.62 7.98
CA GLU A 586 -12.68 11.95 6.70
C GLU A 586 -12.13 12.97 5.71
N VAL A 587 -11.17 12.51 4.90
CA VAL A 587 -10.57 13.30 3.83
C VAL A 587 -10.73 12.52 2.54
N THR A 588 -11.17 13.21 1.48
CA THR A 588 -11.22 12.68 0.12
C THR A 588 -10.19 13.43 -0.72
N LEU A 589 -9.31 12.67 -1.36
CA LEU A 589 -8.34 13.15 -2.34
C LEU A 589 -8.72 12.56 -3.71
N VAL A 590 -8.84 13.42 -4.73
CA VAL A 590 -9.12 13.02 -6.12
C VAL A 590 -8.04 13.62 -7.01
N GLU A 591 -7.42 12.84 -7.89
CA GLU A 591 -6.48 13.36 -8.90
C GLU A 591 -7.20 14.40 -9.77
N SER A 592 -6.56 15.54 -10.03
CA SER A 592 -7.19 16.62 -10.80
C SER A 592 -6.13 17.50 -11.48
N PRO A 593 -6.48 18.32 -12.50
CA PRO A 593 -5.51 19.11 -13.24
C PRO A 593 -4.75 20.16 -12.41
N ALA A 594 -5.32 20.61 -11.29
CA ALA A 594 -4.79 21.66 -10.42
C ALA A 594 -4.87 21.26 -8.95
N LEU A 595 -3.88 21.62 -8.14
CA LEU A 595 -3.93 21.42 -6.69
C LEU A 595 -5.01 22.33 -6.08
N VAL A 596 -6.09 21.76 -5.57
CA VAL A 596 -7.23 22.49 -5.00
C VAL A 596 -7.51 22.00 -3.59
N LEU A 597 -7.52 22.92 -2.62
CA LEU A 597 -8.02 22.66 -1.27
C LEU A 597 -9.43 23.24 -1.16
N VAL A 598 -10.44 22.39 -0.98
CA VAL A 598 -11.85 22.80 -0.96
C VAL A 598 -12.23 23.24 0.46
N PRO A 599 -12.69 24.49 0.68
CA PRO A 599 -13.24 24.91 1.96
C PRO A 599 -14.46 24.07 2.32
N HIS A 600 -14.58 23.67 3.58
CA HIS A 600 -15.77 22.95 4.04
C HIS A 600 -16.92 23.96 4.26
N PRO A 601 -18.13 23.74 3.70
CA PRO A 601 -19.21 24.75 3.72
C PRO A 601 -19.59 25.21 5.14
N LEU A 602 -19.71 24.28 6.10
CA LEU A 602 -19.96 24.62 7.51
C LEU A 602 -18.71 25.01 8.32
N ASN A 603 -17.56 24.34 8.11
CA ASN A 603 -16.39 24.48 8.98
C ASN A 603 -15.36 25.54 8.53
N ASP A 604 -15.38 25.94 7.25
CA ASP A 604 -14.61 27.04 6.67
C ASP A 604 -15.56 27.96 5.85
N PRO A 605 -16.61 28.55 6.46
CA PRO A 605 -17.63 29.29 5.73
C PRO A 605 -17.04 30.56 5.08
N THR A 606 -17.30 30.72 3.78
CA THR A 606 -16.91 31.91 3.00
C THR A 606 -18.11 32.77 2.59
N GLU A 607 -19.33 32.26 2.80
CA GLU A 607 -20.60 32.91 2.50
C GLU A 607 -21.46 32.93 3.78
N PHE A 608 -22.13 34.05 4.03
CA PHE A 608 -22.90 34.30 5.26
C PHE A 608 -24.20 35.01 4.89
N GLY A 609 -25.31 34.68 5.58
CA GLY A 609 -26.62 35.30 5.34
C GLY A 609 -26.64 36.80 5.65
N SER A 610 -25.84 37.24 6.62
CA SER A 610 -25.72 38.64 7.03
C SER A 610 -24.42 38.91 7.79
N LEU A 611 -24.11 40.19 8.01
CA LEU A 611 -23.02 40.61 8.90
C LEU A 611 -23.23 40.14 10.36
N GLN A 612 -24.49 40.02 10.80
CA GLN A 612 -24.82 39.51 12.13
C GLN A 612 -24.48 38.02 12.25
N ASP A 613 -24.73 37.23 11.20
CA ASP A 613 -24.38 35.80 11.18
C ASP A 613 -22.87 35.62 11.20
N LEU A 614 -22.14 36.37 10.37
CA LEU A 614 -20.67 36.41 10.38
C LEU A 614 -20.12 36.74 11.77
N PHE A 615 -20.67 37.76 12.45
CA PHE A 615 -20.28 38.13 13.81
C PHE A 615 -20.54 37.00 14.82
N CYS A 616 -21.75 36.44 14.82
CA CYS A 616 -22.14 35.36 15.74
C CYS A 616 -21.28 34.10 15.55
N ILE A 617 -21.11 33.65 14.29
CA ILE A 617 -20.33 32.45 13.95
C ILE A 617 -18.85 32.67 14.28
N SER A 618 -18.25 33.78 13.82
CA SER A 618 -16.82 34.06 14.08
C SER A 618 -16.50 34.18 15.57
N ARG A 619 -17.43 34.72 16.38
CA ARG A 619 -17.27 34.82 17.84
C ARG A 619 -17.32 33.45 18.52
N LYS A 620 -18.13 32.52 18.01
CA LYS A 620 -18.32 31.18 18.59
C LYS A 620 -17.27 30.17 18.11
N GLU A 621 -17.02 30.11 16.81
CA GLU A 621 -16.21 29.05 16.18
C GLU A 621 -14.79 29.50 15.81
N GLY A 622 -14.53 30.80 15.91
CA GLY A 622 -13.29 31.44 15.47
C GLY A 622 -13.25 31.70 13.96
N TYR A 623 -12.09 32.18 13.49
CA TYR A 623 -11.88 32.58 12.09
C TYR A 623 -11.26 31.49 11.21
N LEU A 624 -10.88 30.34 11.79
CA LEU A 624 -10.05 29.32 11.13
C LEU A 624 -10.64 27.92 11.34
N GLY A 625 -10.93 27.23 10.24
CA GLY A 625 -11.39 25.84 10.25
C GLY A 625 -10.30 24.82 9.91
N GLY A 626 -10.70 23.74 9.23
CA GLY A 626 -9.83 22.64 8.83
C GLY A 626 -9.01 22.91 7.56
N LEU A 627 -9.33 23.92 6.76
CA LEU A 627 -8.59 24.24 5.53
C LEU A 627 -7.10 24.48 5.78
N ARG A 628 -6.76 25.18 6.88
CA ARG A 628 -5.35 25.38 7.31
C ARG A 628 -4.65 24.08 7.71
N LEU A 629 -5.39 23.11 8.26
CA LEU A 629 -4.84 21.80 8.65
C LEU A 629 -4.47 21.01 7.39
N LEU A 630 -5.33 21.03 6.37
CA LEU A 630 -5.03 20.44 5.05
C LEU A 630 -3.73 21.06 4.47
N GLN A 631 -3.68 22.40 4.39
CA GLN A 631 -2.56 23.12 3.80
C GLN A 631 -1.23 22.86 4.54
N ALA A 632 -1.24 22.94 5.88
CA ALA A 632 -0.08 22.66 6.72
C ALA A 632 0.39 21.20 6.59
N THR A 633 -0.55 20.24 6.51
CA THR A 633 -0.22 18.82 6.29
C THR A 633 0.46 18.63 4.94
N CYS A 634 -0.08 19.18 3.85
CA CYS A 634 0.53 19.11 2.52
C CYS A 634 1.95 19.73 2.50
N LYS A 635 2.14 20.90 3.13
CA LYS A 635 3.44 21.56 3.23
C LYS A 635 4.46 20.70 3.99
N LYS A 636 4.10 20.22 5.18
CA LYS A 636 4.99 19.37 6.01
C LYS A 636 5.27 18.03 5.35
N PHE A 637 4.31 17.47 4.59
CA PHE A 637 4.49 16.22 3.83
C PHE A 637 5.54 16.38 2.72
N TYR A 638 5.44 17.44 1.90
CA TYR A 638 6.45 17.74 0.89
C TYR A 638 7.84 17.97 1.50
N GLN A 639 7.90 18.70 2.63
CA GLN A 639 9.14 18.90 3.37
C GLN A 639 9.72 17.59 3.94
N PHE A 640 8.87 16.71 4.48
CA PHE A 640 9.28 15.39 4.99
C PHE A 640 9.89 14.54 3.88
N CYS A 641 9.17 14.36 2.77
CA CYS A 641 9.67 13.59 1.63
C CYS A 641 10.96 14.18 1.08
N SER A 642 11.06 15.50 0.93
CA SER A 642 12.30 16.15 0.47
C SER A 642 13.48 16.01 1.43
N LYS A 643 13.25 15.88 2.74
CA LYS A 643 14.32 15.64 3.73
C LYS A 643 14.76 14.17 3.75
N GLN A 644 13.80 13.25 3.64
CA GLN A 644 14.01 11.80 3.66
C GLN A 644 14.52 11.22 2.33
N GLY A 645 14.87 12.07 1.36
CA GLY A 645 15.30 11.61 0.04
C GLY A 645 14.20 10.86 -0.71
N ILE A 646 12.93 11.25 -0.57
CA ILE A 646 11.80 10.68 -1.30
C ILE A 646 11.38 11.68 -2.38
N ALA A 647 11.55 11.29 -3.64
CA ALA A 647 11.14 12.08 -4.79
C ALA A 647 9.62 11.97 -4.99
N LEU A 648 8.91 13.08 -4.82
CA LEU A 648 7.48 13.15 -5.07
C LEU A 648 7.18 13.44 -6.54
N THR A 649 6.09 12.86 -7.01
CA THR A 649 5.56 13.14 -8.33
C THR A 649 4.80 14.47 -8.30
N LYS A 650 4.88 15.27 -9.36
CA LYS A 650 4.15 16.55 -9.52
C LYS A 650 2.75 16.28 -10.06
N GLN A 651 2.07 15.32 -9.43
CA GLN A 651 0.63 15.09 -9.60
C GLN A 651 -0.15 16.14 -8.81
N ASN A 652 -1.22 16.64 -9.40
CA ASN A 652 -2.15 17.57 -8.78
C ASN A 652 -3.40 16.83 -8.28
N PHE A 653 -4.05 17.39 -7.27
CA PHE A 653 -5.24 16.78 -6.67
C PHE A 653 -6.16 17.79 -6.02
N THR A 654 -7.44 17.45 -5.98
CA THR A 654 -8.47 18.13 -5.21
C THR A 654 -8.63 17.42 -3.87
N LEU A 655 -8.48 18.17 -2.78
CA LEU A 655 -8.59 17.70 -1.41
C LEU A 655 -9.78 18.36 -0.72
N LYS A 656 -10.66 17.55 -0.14
CA LYS A 656 -11.78 17.99 0.71
C LYS A 656 -11.81 17.17 2.00
N TYR A 657 -12.42 17.71 3.04
CA TYR A 657 -12.67 16.99 4.29
C TYR A 657 -14.11 17.14 4.75
N ASP A 658 -14.54 16.21 5.60
CA ASP A 658 -15.79 16.22 6.34
C ASP A 658 -15.51 15.70 7.75
N THR A 659 -16.28 16.14 8.75
CA THR A 659 -16.15 15.64 10.12
C THR A 659 -17.41 15.87 10.94
N ASN A 660 -17.77 14.86 11.73
CA ASN A 660 -18.81 14.98 12.76
C ASN A 660 -18.20 15.11 14.18
N ILE A 661 -16.89 15.31 14.33
CA ILE A 661 -16.25 15.50 15.64
C ILE A 661 -16.62 16.91 16.16
N PRO A 662 -17.30 17.03 17.31
CA PRO A 662 -17.67 18.34 17.82
C PRO A 662 -16.42 19.18 18.15
N ARG A 663 -16.48 20.49 17.86
CA ARG A 663 -15.39 21.42 18.17
C ARG A 663 -15.24 21.61 19.68
N GLN A 664 -14.01 21.88 20.13
CA GLN A 664 -13.65 22.32 21.50
C GLN A 664 -14.01 21.39 22.68
N VAL A 665 -14.64 20.24 22.46
CA VAL A 665 -14.98 19.24 23.52
C VAL A 665 -13.84 18.25 23.83
N GLY A 666 -12.61 18.58 23.45
CA GLY A 666 -11.43 17.79 23.80
C GLY A 666 -11.30 16.41 23.14
N LEU A 667 -12.00 16.12 22.03
CA LEU A 667 -12.03 14.82 21.32
C LEU A 667 -10.99 14.63 20.18
N ALA A 668 -10.04 15.57 20.04
CA ALA A 668 -8.96 15.54 19.04
C ALA A 668 -9.39 15.60 17.56
N GLY A 669 -10.32 16.51 17.23
CA GLY A 669 -10.77 16.75 15.86
C GLY A 669 -9.70 17.30 14.91
N SER A 670 -8.80 18.18 15.39
CA SER A 670 -7.74 18.75 14.56
C SER A 670 -6.74 17.69 14.10
N SER A 671 -6.20 16.91 15.03
CA SER A 671 -5.26 15.82 14.71
C SER A 671 -5.93 14.69 13.92
N ALA A 672 -7.26 14.48 14.04
CA ALA A 672 -8.00 13.56 13.18
C ALA A 672 -8.00 14.01 11.71
N ILE A 673 -8.23 15.32 11.44
CA ILE A 673 -8.18 15.88 10.08
C ILE A 673 -6.75 15.76 9.50
N VAL A 674 -5.73 16.10 10.28
CA VAL A 674 -4.32 15.95 9.89
C VAL A 674 -3.96 14.49 9.61
N SER A 675 -4.39 13.56 10.46
CA SER A 675 -4.18 12.10 10.31
C SER A 675 -4.87 11.56 9.06
N ALA A 676 -6.14 11.90 8.83
CA ALA A 676 -6.88 11.50 7.63
C ALA A 676 -6.23 12.07 6.35
N THR A 677 -5.75 13.32 6.39
CA THR A 677 -5.02 13.96 5.28
C THR A 677 -3.71 13.23 4.99
N LEU A 678 -2.91 12.93 6.01
CA LEU A 678 -1.68 12.18 5.87
C LEU A 678 -1.93 10.79 5.26
N LYS A 679 -2.96 10.07 5.72
CA LYS A 679 -3.37 8.77 5.15
C LYS A 679 -3.70 8.88 3.65
N CYS A 680 -4.39 9.94 3.21
CA CYS A 680 -4.66 10.18 1.80
C CYS A 680 -3.38 10.48 1.00
N LEU A 681 -2.52 11.37 1.49
CA LEU A 681 -1.25 11.73 0.83
C LEU A 681 -0.31 10.53 0.71
N MET A 682 -0.20 9.70 1.76
CA MET A 682 0.58 8.46 1.72
C MET A 682 0.09 7.52 0.63
N LYS A 683 -1.23 7.27 0.53
CA LYS A 683 -1.82 6.42 -0.51
C LYS A 683 -1.65 7.00 -1.91
N PHE A 684 -1.84 8.31 -2.08
CA PHE A 684 -1.74 8.97 -3.38
C PHE A 684 -0.31 8.94 -3.94
N TYR A 685 0.69 9.16 -3.08
CA TYR A 685 2.10 9.15 -3.44
C TYR A 685 2.82 7.81 -3.22
N ASN A 686 2.10 6.71 -2.96
CA ASN A 686 2.64 5.38 -2.68
C ASN A 686 3.72 5.35 -1.56
N ILE A 687 3.57 6.17 -0.53
CA ILE A 687 4.43 6.17 0.66
C ILE A 687 4.00 5.03 1.58
N THR A 688 4.92 4.11 1.86
CA THR A 688 4.63 2.89 2.64
C THR A 688 4.76 3.12 4.15
N GLU A 689 4.34 2.12 4.93
CA GLU A 689 4.60 2.07 6.38
C GLU A 689 6.11 2.01 6.71
N ASN A 690 6.95 1.54 5.79
CA ASN A 690 8.41 1.53 5.97
C ASN A 690 9.00 2.94 5.77
N ASP A 691 8.44 3.72 4.85
CA ASP A 691 8.88 5.09 4.55
C ASP A 691 8.46 6.09 5.63
N LEU A 692 7.33 5.84 6.31
CA LEU A 692 6.85 6.65 7.42
C LEU A 692 6.19 5.75 8.50
N PRO A 693 6.99 5.16 9.42
CA PRO A 693 6.51 4.22 10.44
C PRO A 693 5.55 4.84 11.48
N LYS A 694 4.73 4.00 12.14
CA LYS A 694 3.72 4.45 13.13
C LYS A 694 4.21 5.49 14.17
N PRO A 695 5.35 5.32 14.86
CA PRO A 695 5.82 6.33 15.81
C PRO A 695 6.14 7.67 15.14
N ILE A 696 6.76 7.62 13.96
CA ILE A 696 7.15 8.80 13.19
C ILE A 696 5.92 9.49 12.58
N ARG A 697 4.86 8.76 12.21
CA ARG A 697 3.55 9.35 11.83
C ARG A 697 2.92 10.14 12.95
N ALA A 698 2.94 9.63 14.17
CA ALA A 698 2.44 10.38 15.32
C ALA A 698 3.23 11.69 15.51
N ASN A 699 4.57 11.62 15.49
CA ASN A 699 5.43 12.80 15.57
C ASN A 699 5.19 13.77 14.39
N PHE A 700 4.98 13.27 13.18
CA PHE A 700 4.65 14.11 12.02
C PHE A 700 3.34 14.89 12.23
N ILE A 701 2.28 14.21 12.69
CA ILE A 701 0.97 14.85 12.96
C ILE A 701 1.12 15.93 14.04
N LEU A 702 1.88 15.65 15.09
CA LEU A 702 2.23 16.63 16.12
C LEU A 702 2.94 17.85 15.54
N ASN A 703 3.92 17.63 14.67
CA ASN A 703 4.75 18.69 14.08
C ASN A 703 3.98 19.56 13.04
N VAL A 704 2.84 19.09 12.54
CA VAL A 704 1.89 19.92 11.77
C VAL A 704 1.13 20.88 12.70
N GLU A 705 0.70 20.42 13.87
CA GLU A 705 -0.02 21.26 14.83
C GLU A 705 0.94 22.25 15.52
N THR A 706 2.11 21.78 15.99
CA THR A 706 3.03 22.55 16.84
C THR A 706 4.03 23.41 16.05
N ASP A 707 4.92 22.83 15.24
CA ASP A 707 5.96 23.62 14.53
C ASP A 707 5.38 24.57 13.47
N GLU A 708 4.30 24.16 12.81
CA GLU A 708 3.79 24.81 11.60
C GLU A 708 2.59 25.73 11.86
N LEU A 709 1.68 25.31 12.74
CA LEU A 709 0.47 26.07 13.10
C LEU A 709 0.50 26.67 14.51
N PHE A 710 1.57 26.44 15.28
CA PHE A 710 1.77 26.95 16.64
C PHE A 710 0.63 26.61 17.62
N ILE A 711 -0.07 25.50 17.37
CA ILE A 711 -1.14 24.97 18.21
C ILE A 711 -0.51 24.18 19.37
N THR A 712 -0.95 24.45 20.61
CA THR A 712 -0.54 23.66 21.77
C THR A 712 -1.29 22.32 21.79
N ALA A 713 -0.55 21.20 21.72
CA ALA A 713 -1.06 19.84 21.74
C ALA A 713 -0.17 18.91 22.61
N GLY A 714 -0.68 17.73 23.00
CA GLY A 714 0.15 16.61 23.53
C GLY A 714 0.92 15.92 22.39
N LEU A 715 1.40 14.68 22.45
CA LEU A 715 1.30 13.63 23.47
C LEU A 715 0.35 12.52 22.94
N GLN A 716 -0.72 12.18 23.65
CA GLN A 716 -1.56 10.97 23.45
C GLN A 716 -2.45 10.87 22.19
N ASP A 717 -2.94 11.97 21.61
CA ASP A 717 -4.00 11.95 20.59
C ASP A 717 -3.53 11.35 19.26
N ARG A 718 -2.37 11.81 18.76
CA ARG A 718 -1.79 11.44 17.46
C ARG A 718 -1.38 9.97 17.41
N VAL A 719 -0.45 9.54 18.26
CA VAL A 719 -0.78 8.57 19.31
C VAL A 719 -1.79 7.49 18.94
N VAL A 720 -2.88 7.47 19.71
CA VAL A 720 -4.00 6.53 19.55
C VAL A 720 -4.67 6.63 18.17
N GLN A 721 -4.67 7.78 17.49
CA GLN A 721 -5.24 7.93 16.13
C GLN A 721 -4.42 7.29 14.99
N VAL A 722 -3.13 6.98 15.23
CA VAL A 722 -2.26 6.25 14.29
C VAL A 722 -2.20 4.76 14.63
N TYR A 723 -2.24 4.43 15.91
CA TYR A 723 -2.23 3.04 16.36
C TYR A 723 -3.59 2.37 16.19
N GLU A 724 -4.67 3.11 16.45
CA GLU A 724 -6.08 2.67 16.46
C GLU A 724 -6.37 1.58 17.52
N GLY A 725 -7.63 1.45 17.92
CA GLY A 725 -8.03 0.58 19.03
C GLY A 725 -7.85 1.23 20.41
N LEU A 726 -7.55 0.40 21.40
CA LEU A 726 -7.17 0.78 22.76
C LEU A 726 -5.64 0.70 22.89
N VAL A 727 -4.99 1.77 23.37
CA VAL A 727 -3.53 1.87 23.39
C VAL A 727 -3.05 2.39 24.74
N TYR A 728 -2.12 1.65 25.35
CA TYR A 728 -1.29 2.14 26.46
C TYR A 728 -0.05 2.84 25.88
N MET A 729 0.28 4.02 26.40
CA MET A 729 1.35 4.87 25.89
C MET A 729 2.23 5.35 27.03
N ASP A 730 3.53 5.09 26.93
CA ASP A 730 4.56 5.48 27.87
C ASP A 730 5.45 6.54 27.25
N PHE A 731 5.38 7.78 27.77
CA PHE A 731 6.14 8.92 27.29
C PHE A 731 7.32 9.25 28.21
N SER A 732 7.79 8.28 29.01
CA SER A 732 8.87 8.51 29.97
C SER A 732 10.12 9.10 29.32
N LYS A 733 10.73 10.06 30.03
CA LYS A 733 11.84 10.90 29.53
C LYS A 733 12.93 10.09 28.83
N LYS A 734 13.33 8.96 29.45
CA LYS A 734 14.33 8.04 28.92
C LYS A 734 13.98 7.54 27.51
N LEU A 735 12.75 7.06 27.27
CA LEU A 735 12.32 6.58 25.96
C LEU A 735 12.30 7.71 24.93
N MET A 736 11.77 8.87 25.32
CA MET A 736 11.71 10.05 24.45
C MET A 736 13.11 10.54 24.05
N GLU A 737 14.10 10.47 24.94
CA GLU A 737 15.49 10.85 24.67
C GLU A 737 16.28 9.78 23.90
N GLU A 738 16.07 8.48 24.17
CA GLU A 738 16.83 7.38 23.54
C GLU A 738 16.40 7.10 22.08
N GLN A 739 15.11 7.23 21.75
CA GLN A 739 14.57 6.86 20.42
C GLN A 739 13.67 7.94 19.78
N GLY A 740 13.41 9.07 20.45
CA GLY A 740 12.59 10.17 19.89
C GLY A 740 11.07 9.94 19.91
N TYR A 741 10.60 8.85 20.53
CA TYR A 741 9.18 8.53 20.69
C TYR A 741 8.94 7.59 21.89
N GLY A 742 7.71 7.56 22.41
CA GLY A 742 7.33 6.73 23.55
C GLY A 742 7.12 5.25 23.20
N ASN A 743 6.93 4.40 24.21
CA ASN A 743 6.53 3.00 23.98
C ASN A 743 5.00 2.89 23.89
N TYR A 744 4.51 2.33 22.79
CA TYR A 744 3.08 2.32 22.44
C TYR A 744 2.60 0.87 22.27
N VAL A 745 1.74 0.43 23.18
CA VAL A 745 1.29 -0.97 23.29
C VAL A 745 -0.21 -1.05 23.01
N PRO A 746 -0.64 -1.62 21.86
CA PRO A 746 -2.03 -1.97 21.62
C PRO A 746 -2.55 -2.96 22.67
N MET A 747 -3.82 -2.81 23.05
CA MET A 747 -4.50 -3.66 24.03
C MET A 747 -5.82 -4.17 23.45
N ASP A 748 -6.31 -5.30 23.98
CA ASP A 748 -7.54 -5.92 23.50
C ASP A 748 -8.77 -5.04 23.74
N THR A 749 -9.64 -4.96 22.73
CA THR A 749 -10.90 -4.22 22.76
C THR A 749 -12.13 -5.12 22.86
N SER A 750 -11.96 -6.44 22.79
CA SER A 750 -13.04 -7.40 22.50
C SER A 750 -14.05 -7.55 23.64
N GLU A 751 -13.61 -7.40 24.89
CA GLU A 751 -14.43 -7.59 26.10
C GLU A 751 -14.44 -6.33 27.00
N LEU A 752 -14.32 -5.14 26.41
CA LEU A 752 -14.40 -3.89 27.18
C LEU A 752 -15.83 -3.62 27.71
N PRO A 753 -15.96 -3.07 28.92
CA PRO A 753 -17.26 -2.66 29.44
C PRO A 753 -17.81 -1.44 28.68
N SER A 754 -19.12 -1.20 28.80
CA SER A 754 -19.79 -0.06 28.15
C SER A 754 -19.35 1.28 28.76
N PHE A 755 -18.44 1.97 28.08
CA PHE A 755 -18.13 3.37 28.37
C PHE A 755 -19.18 4.30 27.75
N TRP A 756 -19.31 5.50 28.32
CA TRP A 756 -20.18 6.56 27.81
C TRP A 756 -19.43 7.90 27.77
N LEU A 757 -19.92 8.80 26.93
CA LEU A 757 -19.41 10.15 26.75
C LEU A 757 -20.57 11.14 26.86
N ALA A 758 -20.37 12.23 27.61
CA ALA A 758 -21.25 13.39 27.56
C ALA A 758 -20.45 14.67 27.32
N TYR A 759 -21.04 15.65 26.64
CA TYR A 759 -20.39 16.93 26.35
C TYR A 759 -21.38 18.09 26.28
N LEU A 760 -20.86 19.30 26.46
CA LEU A 760 -21.65 20.54 26.41
C LEU A 760 -21.98 20.89 24.96
N SER A 761 -23.24 21.22 24.69
CA SER A 761 -23.71 21.65 23.35
C SER A 761 -23.15 23.02 22.94
N ASP A 762 -22.78 23.85 23.93
CA ASP A 762 -22.09 25.12 23.76
C ASP A 762 -20.96 25.20 24.80
N PRO A 763 -19.77 24.62 24.52
CA PRO A 763 -18.67 24.65 25.48
C PRO A 763 -18.17 26.09 25.62
N SER A 764 -18.36 26.67 26.80
CA SER A 764 -17.75 27.96 27.15
C SER A 764 -16.23 27.90 26.97
N ASP A 765 -15.59 29.03 26.65
CA ASP A 765 -14.16 29.20 26.36
C ASP A 765 -13.22 28.95 27.57
N SER A 766 -13.65 28.14 28.55
CA SER A 766 -12.93 27.74 29.77
C SER A 766 -11.63 27.00 29.50
N GLY A 767 -11.48 26.38 28.31
CA GLY A 767 -10.20 25.81 27.86
C GLY A 767 -9.13 26.86 27.54
N ARG A 768 -9.50 28.14 27.53
CA ARG A 768 -8.62 29.29 27.27
C ARG A 768 -8.15 29.99 28.56
N ILE A 769 -8.64 29.55 29.72
CA ILE A 769 -8.08 29.91 31.02
C ILE A 769 -6.67 29.31 31.08
N HIS A 770 -5.65 30.16 31.08
CA HIS A 770 -4.25 29.75 30.97
C HIS A 770 -3.80 28.91 32.17
N SER A 771 -3.87 27.58 32.05
CA SER A 771 -3.30 26.67 33.05
C SER A 771 -1.77 26.83 33.06
N ASN A 772 -1.23 27.45 34.10
CA ASN A 772 0.22 27.64 34.28
C ASN A 772 0.98 26.34 34.61
N ILE A 773 0.32 25.18 34.58
CA ILE A 773 0.86 23.85 34.90
C ILE A 773 2.15 23.54 34.13
N ARG A 774 2.26 23.94 32.86
CA ARG A 774 3.51 23.72 32.10
C ARG A 774 4.68 24.56 32.62
N GLN A 775 4.42 25.79 33.08
CA GLN A 775 5.44 26.62 33.73
C GLN A 775 5.79 26.07 35.12
N ARG A 776 4.80 25.67 35.92
CA ARG A 776 5.01 25.06 37.24
C ARG A 776 5.85 23.77 37.17
N TRP A 777 5.60 22.93 36.16
CA TRP A 777 6.42 21.76 35.86
C TRP A 777 7.86 22.13 35.43
N LEU A 778 8.03 23.12 34.54
CA LEU A 778 9.36 23.59 34.11
C LEU A 778 10.16 24.23 35.25
N ASN A 779 9.47 24.76 36.26
CA ASN A 779 10.05 25.28 37.51
C ASN A 779 10.26 24.16 38.57
N GLU A 780 10.08 22.89 38.20
CA GLU A 780 10.23 21.71 39.06
C GLU A 780 9.39 21.75 40.36
N GLU A 781 8.20 22.35 40.31
CA GLU A 781 7.34 22.49 41.49
C GLU A 781 6.94 21.11 42.06
N PRO A 782 7.30 20.77 43.32
CA PRO A 782 7.16 19.40 43.84
C PRO A 782 5.75 18.81 43.75
N LEU A 783 4.72 19.63 43.96
CA LEU A 783 3.31 19.21 43.89
C LEU A 783 2.93 18.79 42.46
N VAL A 784 3.38 19.53 41.45
CA VAL A 784 3.10 19.20 40.04
C VAL A 784 3.94 17.99 39.61
N VAL A 785 5.20 17.91 40.03
CA VAL A 785 6.09 16.80 39.69
C VAL A 785 5.57 15.46 40.24
N GLU A 786 5.23 15.41 41.52
CA GLU A 786 4.72 14.19 42.16
C GLU A 786 3.31 13.82 41.63
N ALA A 787 2.49 14.79 41.23
CA ALA A 787 1.21 14.51 40.59
C ALA A 787 1.38 13.86 39.21
N MET A 788 2.32 14.30 38.37
CA MET A 788 2.57 13.66 37.05
C MET A 788 3.10 12.23 37.20
N LYS A 789 3.94 11.98 38.21
CA LYS A 789 4.34 10.63 38.61
C LYS A 789 3.15 9.79 39.09
N SER A 790 2.28 10.37 39.92
CA SER A 790 1.05 9.71 40.39
C SER A 790 0.08 9.37 39.24
N PHE A 791 -0.06 10.21 38.23
CA PHE A 791 -0.82 9.89 37.01
C PHE A 791 -0.24 8.69 36.25
N ALA A 792 1.09 8.60 36.17
CA ALA A 792 1.75 7.46 35.54
C ALA A 792 1.51 6.15 36.32
N GLU A 793 1.62 6.18 37.65
CA GLU A 793 1.32 5.03 38.52
C GLU A 793 -0.15 4.59 38.48
N LEU A 794 -1.10 5.53 38.44
CA LEU A 794 -2.53 5.23 38.24
C LEU A 794 -2.79 4.59 36.87
N THR A 795 -2.03 4.98 35.85
CA THR A 795 -2.13 4.41 34.51
C THR A 795 -1.61 2.98 34.45
N ASP A 796 -0.49 2.67 35.12
CA ASP A 796 0.01 1.30 35.25
C ASP A 796 -1.00 0.40 35.98
N LYS A 797 -1.57 0.88 37.10
CA LYS A 797 -2.63 0.15 37.83
C LYS A 797 -3.87 -0.09 36.96
N ALA A 798 -4.28 0.89 36.17
CA ALA A 798 -5.43 0.75 35.29
C ALA A 798 -5.15 -0.17 34.09
N ARG A 799 -3.91 -0.24 33.60
CA ARG A 799 -3.48 -1.25 32.63
C ARG A 799 -3.65 -2.66 33.21
N THR A 800 -3.21 -2.89 34.44
CA THR A 800 -3.43 -4.18 35.13
C THR A 800 -4.92 -4.48 35.27
N ALA A 801 -5.72 -3.53 35.75
CA ALA A 801 -7.17 -3.70 35.89
C ALA A 801 -7.87 -4.02 34.54
N LEU A 802 -7.45 -3.41 33.43
CA LEU A 802 -7.94 -3.73 32.08
C LEU A 802 -7.56 -5.15 31.63
N LEU A 803 -6.34 -5.60 31.92
CA LEU A 803 -5.85 -6.94 31.56
C LEU A 803 -6.50 -8.05 32.41
N GLU A 804 -6.69 -7.79 33.71
CA GLU A 804 -7.34 -8.70 34.67
C GLU A 804 -8.88 -8.62 34.64
N ARG A 805 -9.43 -7.66 33.89
CA ARG A 805 -10.86 -7.40 33.72
C ARG A 805 -11.57 -6.96 35.01
N ASP A 806 -10.84 -6.33 35.93
CA ASP A 806 -11.40 -5.70 37.12
C ASP A 806 -11.96 -4.32 36.80
N TRP A 807 -13.21 -4.32 36.32
CA TRP A 807 -13.94 -3.10 35.98
C TRP A 807 -14.28 -2.23 37.21
N SER A 808 -14.30 -2.83 38.41
CA SER A 808 -14.59 -2.10 39.66
C SER A 808 -13.38 -1.29 40.10
N LEU A 809 -12.19 -1.89 40.05
CA LEU A 809 -10.93 -1.19 40.27
C LEU A 809 -10.68 -0.13 39.19
N LEU A 810 -10.97 -0.45 37.92
CA LEU A 810 -10.86 0.53 36.82
C LEU A 810 -11.75 1.77 37.06
N ALA A 811 -12.99 1.57 37.50
CA ALA A 811 -13.89 2.67 37.86
C ALA A 811 -13.31 3.54 38.99
N GLN A 812 -12.81 2.92 40.07
CA GLN A 812 -12.16 3.65 41.18
C GLN A 812 -10.92 4.44 40.72
N LEU A 813 -10.10 3.87 39.85
CA LEU A 813 -8.91 4.53 39.30
C LEU A 813 -9.28 5.71 38.39
N MET A 814 -10.38 5.64 37.64
CA MET A 814 -10.88 6.76 36.83
C MET A 814 -11.29 7.96 37.69
N ASP A 815 -12.00 7.74 38.80
CA ASP A 815 -12.33 8.81 39.75
C ASP A 815 -11.08 9.37 40.45
N GLN A 816 -10.14 8.52 40.87
CA GLN A 816 -8.86 8.96 41.45
C GLN A 816 -8.05 9.83 40.48
N ASN A 817 -8.03 9.47 39.19
CA ASN A 817 -7.41 10.29 38.14
C ASN A 817 -8.12 11.65 38.00
N PHE A 818 -9.44 11.73 38.18
CA PHE A 818 -10.14 13.01 38.14
C PHE A 818 -9.81 13.88 39.36
N GLU A 819 -9.87 13.33 40.58
CA GLU A 819 -9.56 14.10 41.79
C GLU A 819 -8.10 14.58 41.82
N LEU A 820 -7.14 13.76 41.38
CA LEU A 820 -5.75 14.18 41.22
C LEU A 820 -5.59 15.31 40.19
N ARG A 821 -6.42 15.34 39.13
CA ARG A 821 -6.40 16.45 38.18
C ARG A 821 -7.00 17.72 38.77
N ARG A 822 -8.08 17.57 39.53
CA ARG A 822 -8.76 18.67 40.23
C ARG A 822 -7.86 19.35 41.25
N SER A 823 -7.11 18.58 42.05
CA SER A 823 -6.19 19.14 43.06
C SER A 823 -5.04 19.95 42.46
N VAL A 824 -4.57 19.60 41.24
CA VAL A 824 -3.45 20.30 40.57
C VAL A 824 -3.93 21.50 39.75
N TYR A 825 -5.03 21.35 39.00
CA TYR A 825 -5.54 22.39 38.08
C TYR A 825 -6.45 23.43 38.76
N THR A 826 -7.03 23.14 39.92
CA THR A 826 -8.09 23.92 40.60
C THR A 826 -9.43 23.96 39.85
N ASP A 827 -10.49 24.26 40.60
CA ASP A 827 -11.87 24.27 40.08
C ASP A 827 -12.10 25.35 39.01
N ASP A 828 -11.47 26.52 39.14
CA ASP A 828 -11.58 27.63 38.18
C ASP A 828 -11.03 27.25 36.80
N CYS A 829 -9.89 26.54 36.75
CA CYS A 829 -9.30 26.10 35.49
C CYS A 829 -10.06 24.91 34.87
N LEU A 830 -10.72 24.07 35.67
CA LEU A 830 -11.57 23.01 35.16
C LEU A 830 -12.92 23.57 34.66
N GLY A 831 -13.41 24.65 35.26
CA GLY A 831 -14.62 25.35 34.84
C GLY A 831 -15.92 24.68 35.31
N PRO A 832 -16.98 25.48 35.62
CA PRO A 832 -18.18 24.99 36.30
C PRO A 832 -18.98 23.97 35.47
N GLY A 833 -18.99 24.09 34.14
CA GLY A 833 -19.69 23.14 33.27
C GLY A 833 -19.12 21.71 33.34
N ASN A 834 -17.79 21.58 33.38
CA ASN A 834 -17.12 20.28 33.50
C ASN A 834 -17.35 19.66 34.89
N LEU A 835 -17.28 20.48 35.95
CA LEU A 835 -17.56 20.04 37.32
C LEU A 835 -19.01 19.60 37.50
N LYS A 836 -19.98 20.31 36.91
CA LYS A 836 -21.41 19.93 36.92
C LYS A 836 -21.65 18.58 36.25
N MET A 837 -21.04 18.32 35.10
CA MET A 837 -21.13 17.03 34.41
C MET A 837 -20.55 15.87 35.26
N VAL A 838 -19.42 16.08 35.94
CA VAL A 838 -18.83 15.10 36.86
C VAL A 838 -19.75 14.83 38.06
N GLN A 839 -20.27 15.88 38.70
CA GLN A 839 -21.19 15.74 39.84
C GLN A 839 -22.46 14.97 39.45
N LEU A 840 -23.02 15.24 38.28
CA LEU A 840 -24.22 14.57 37.77
C LEU A 840 -23.99 13.07 37.60
N ALA A 841 -22.91 12.65 36.92
CA ALA A 841 -22.61 11.24 36.72
C ALA A 841 -22.41 10.46 38.04
N ARG A 842 -21.82 11.11 39.05
CA ARG A 842 -21.62 10.50 40.37
C ARG A 842 -22.91 10.29 41.15
N GLN A 843 -23.97 11.08 40.93
CA GLN A 843 -25.29 10.84 41.53
C GLN A 843 -25.88 9.50 41.09
N PHE A 844 -25.61 9.07 39.86
CA PHE A 844 -25.99 7.77 39.33
C PHE A 844 -24.97 6.65 39.66
N GLY A 845 -23.89 6.95 40.38
CA GLY A 845 -22.86 5.97 40.74
C GLY A 845 -21.94 5.57 39.59
N SER A 846 -21.83 6.40 38.55
CA SER A 846 -20.86 6.19 37.47
C SER A 846 -19.52 6.88 37.79
N ALA A 847 -18.42 6.15 37.60
CA ALA A 847 -17.09 6.74 37.62
C ALA A 847 -16.89 7.61 36.39
N VAL A 848 -16.24 8.77 36.55
CA VAL A 848 -16.24 9.82 35.53
C VAL A 848 -14.97 10.67 35.57
N LYS A 849 -14.50 11.11 34.39
CA LYS A 849 -13.37 12.03 34.24
C LYS A 849 -13.39 12.76 32.91
N LEU A 850 -12.45 13.69 32.71
CA LEU A 850 -12.29 14.39 31.43
C LEU A 850 -11.49 13.52 30.43
N PRO A 851 -11.97 13.32 29.18
CA PRO A 851 -11.27 12.57 28.14
C PRO A 851 -10.17 13.40 27.43
N GLY A 852 -10.10 14.70 27.70
CA GLY A 852 -9.20 15.65 27.05
C GLY A 852 -8.95 16.90 27.92
N SER A 853 -8.75 18.06 27.30
CA SER A 853 -8.54 19.34 28.00
C SER A 853 -9.78 19.83 28.76
N GLY A 854 -10.97 19.72 28.17
CA GLY A 854 -12.25 20.06 28.80
C GLY A 854 -13.42 19.96 27.80
N GLY A 855 -14.63 20.33 28.22
CA GLY A 855 -15.84 20.40 27.38
C GLY A 855 -16.61 19.07 27.24
N ALA A 856 -16.01 17.96 27.67
CA ALA A 856 -16.61 16.63 27.73
C ALA A 856 -16.21 15.87 28.99
N VAL A 857 -17.01 14.87 29.35
CA VAL A 857 -16.71 13.82 30.33
C VAL A 857 -16.83 12.44 29.67
N VAL A 858 -15.96 11.51 30.08
CA VAL A 858 -16.04 10.08 29.79
C VAL A 858 -16.23 9.33 31.10
N GLY A 859 -17.04 8.29 31.09
CA GLY A 859 -17.28 7.50 32.29
C GLY A 859 -17.58 6.03 32.04
N LEU A 860 -17.63 5.31 33.15
CA LEU A 860 -17.90 3.88 33.23
C LEU A 860 -19.06 3.67 34.21
N CYS A 861 -20.16 3.08 33.73
CA CYS A 861 -21.32 2.75 34.54
C CYS A 861 -21.57 1.24 34.39
N LEU A 862 -21.44 0.49 35.49
CA LEU A 862 -21.62 -0.96 35.50
C LEU A 862 -23.11 -1.36 35.57
N ASP A 863 -23.97 -0.45 36.01
CA ASP A 863 -25.42 -0.63 36.08
C ASP A 863 -26.09 -0.05 34.82
N GLN A 864 -26.63 -0.93 33.98
CA GLN A 864 -27.28 -0.57 32.72
C GLN A 864 -28.63 0.14 32.90
N ALA A 865 -29.33 -0.08 34.03
CA ALA A 865 -30.58 0.62 34.30
C ALA A 865 -30.29 2.10 34.65
N ARG A 866 -29.31 2.32 35.53
CA ARG A 866 -28.84 3.68 35.87
C ARG A 866 -28.21 4.41 34.69
N LEU A 867 -27.58 3.70 33.75
CA LEU A 867 -27.07 4.31 32.51
C LEU A 867 -28.18 4.98 31.70
N ALA A 868 -29.39 4.40 31.66
CA ALA A 868 -30.54 4.97 30.96
C ALA A 868 -31.10 6.20 31.69
N GLU A 869 -31.24 6.15 33.01
CA GLU A 869 -31.67 7.30 33.84
C GLU A 869 -30.67 8.47 33.76
N MET A 870 -29.37 8.15 33.87
CA MET A 870 -28.28 9.12 33.75
C MET A 870 -28.28 9.81 32.39
N ARG A 871 -28.53 9.07 31.29
CA ARG A 871 -28.65 9.62 29.95
C ARG A 871 -29.74 10.70 29.89
N GLN A 872 -30.92 10.42 30.45
CA GLN A 872 -32.01 11.39 30.51
C GLN A 872 -31.60 12.63 31.32
N ALA A 873 -31.00 12.45 32.50
CA ALA A 873 -30.56 13.56 33.34
C ALA A 873 -29.49 14.45 32.66
N PHE A 874 -28.56 13.88 31.89
CA PHE A 874 -27.61 14.66 31.08
C PHE A 874 -28.32 15.46 29.97
N GLN A 875 -29.31 14.88 29.30
CA GLN A 875 -30.10 15.55 28.26
C GLN A 875 -30.93 16.70 28.83
N GLU A 876 -31.59 16.50 29.97
CA GLU A 876 -32.31 17.54 30.72
C GLU A 876 -31.37 18.65 31.22
N ALA A 877 -30.12 18.32 31.54
CA ALA A 877 -29.08 19.29 31.88
C ALA A 877 -28.47 20.03 30.67
N GLY A 878 -28.97 19.83 29.44
CA GLY A 878 -28.52 20.49 28.21
C GLY A 878 -27.24 19.91 27.59
N CYS A 879 -26.83 18.72 28.03
CA CYS A 879 -25.64 18.02 27.51
C CYS A 879 -26.04 17.01 26.43
N VAL A 880 -25.16 16.80 25.45
CA VAL A 880 -25.26 15.66 24.53
C VAL A 880 -24.70 14.43 25.22
N PHE A 881 -25.38 13.29 25.11
CA PHE A 881 -24.96 12.00 25.69
C PHE A 881 -24.91 10.90 24.62
N CYS A 882 -23.83 10.13 24.57
CA CYS A 882 -23.72 8.96 23.72
C CYS A 882 -22.96 7.81 24.40
N VAL A 883 -23.41 6.57 24.17
CA VAL A 883 -22.64 5.37 24.51
C VAL A 883 -21.46 5.25 23.54
N ILE A 884 -20.27 4.97 24.07
CA ILE A 884 -19.06 4.84 23.25
C ILE A 884 -19.08 3.52 22.49
N VAL A 885 -18.77 3.60 21.19
CA VAL A 885 -18.50 2.46 20.33
C VAL A 885 -17.00 2.44 20.07
N PRO A 886 -16.22 1.55 20.72
CA PRO A 886 -14.80 1.39 20.42
C PRO A 886 -14.57 1.16 18.92
N HIS A 887 -13.52 1.76 18.36
CA HIS A 887 -13.06 1.41 17.01
C HIS A 887 -12.08 0.25 17.09
N ASN A 888 -12.37 -0.86 16.39
CA ASN A 888 -11.49 -2.02 16.33
C ASN A 888 -10.80 -2.10 14.95
N PRO A 889 -9.48 -1.87 14.84
CA PRO A 889 -8.78 -1.87 13.55
C PRO A 889 -8.64 -3.27 12.93
N SER A 890 -8.85 -4.34 13.70
CA SER A 890 -8.85 -5.72 13.18
C SER A 890 -10.18 -6.13 12.54
N ALA A 891 -11.24 -5.36 12.76
CA ALA A 891 -12.53 -5.54 12.10
C ALA A 891 -12.52 -4.82 10.74
N SER A 892 -11.97 -5.47 9.71
CA SER A 892 -12.14 -5.04 8.32
C SER A 892 -13.63 -4.79 8.02
N PRO A 893 -13.99 -3.74 7.25
CA PRO A 893 -15.37 -3.50 6.89
C PRO A 893 -15.89 -4.66 6.03
N VAL A 894 -16.70 -5.53 6.64
CA VAL A 894 -17.52 -6.50 5.91
C VAL A 894 -18.38 -5.70 4.92
N GLY A 895 -18.29 -6.06 3.64
CA GLY A 895 -18.63 -5.16 2.54
C GLY A 895 -20.00 -4.51 2.67
N GLY A 896 -20.01 -3.18 2.86
CA GLY A 896 -21.15 -2.37 2.46
C GLY A 896 -21.27 -2.45 0.95
N GLN A 897 -22.38 -3.02 0.46
CA GLN A 897 -22.73 -2.94 -0.95
C GLN A 897 -22.92 -1.46 -1.33
N HIS A 898 -22.41 -1.10 -2.51
CA HIS A 898 -22.54 0.22 -3.11
C HIS A 898 -23.98 0.52 -3.54
#